data_AF-A0A8S1P427-F1
#
_entry.id   AF-A0A8S1P427-F1
#
_cell.length_a   1.000
_cell.length_b   1.000
_cell.length_c   1.000
_cell.angle_alpha   90.00
_cell.angle_beta   90.00
_cell.angle_gamma   90.00
#
_symmetry.space_group_name_H-M   'P 1'
#
loop_
_entity.id
_entity.type
_entity.pdbx_description
1 polymer ?
#
loop_
_entity_poly.entity_id
_entity_poly.type
_entity_poly.pdbx_seq_one_letter_code
_entity_poly.pdbx_strand_id
1 'polypeptide(L)'
;MFTIIVILSVASLTITQELNDSQSNRTFLDYNQDEQNHEMMLTEVNEDRHTVFYFHKWSNFIVWGILVDIGLLANRYGIFLKQRLNLHSIIMGLCVLPTMIADILMSLIWNPPQFHGKEHLAYWHAPIGFAFLGLMGLQSIGGLILKLCIENKKTQKTIKIQQLFHIYIGYFMYLIGKVECGLGFYEVYNYYVEDGRWNLIGFWITYVLIFFWRVFLEFFYQNGTLFSIIFKSKEEYQCQPKTIQDALFVQHVLQNDFQSIQREYKDQMWFIFNNEIINLTGFVHPGGQYIWEKTKGREISRFIYGGQGLEDGSCPPFKHSDKAIQMIKQNTIGRINNINFIIQNNSILQYNTNLWKLITINQISGKVSYFGFDNEFRKISSQLTNYNQFGRYYQLKVHSNSQVPIRQYTCILSMAPENVQYRKYLLNLIDTQLHNKEWVDHFHQQPKYLNELPLIIKKYDSKNGFSQYIHQNQYEQYEIMGPYGPSLSLPNKGKIVIICGGTGILPFLDFLDFLLQSMIYQIVEKKYGKQIADILNPFECQFHTNLHITLIFAAANKSELIGSNIYFPLLHFQKQLSQQCFKMILKLKEWTENVCCVNERFNKVFFQKHIGFVSQYDKFYICGPPSMNQTIPNILNGLGVQEQDIHFV
;
A
#
# COMPACT_ATOMS: atom_id res chain seq x y z
N MET A 1 5.80 27.73 -11.66
CA MET A 1 4.52 28.30 -12.15
C MET A 1 4.64 29.80 -12.36
N PHE A 2 5.05 30.58 -11.34
CA PHE A 2 5.28 32.02 -11.46
C PHE A 2 6.26 32.40 -12.58
N THR A 3 7.39 31.70 -12.71
CA THR A 3 8.37 31.92 -13.79
C THR A 3 7.81 31.60 -15.18
N ILE A 4 6.90 30.63 -15.29
CA ILE A 4 6.25 30.27 -16.56
C ILE A 4 5.24 31.35 -16.94
N ILE A 5 4.47 31.87 -15.98
CA ILE A 5 3.57 33.00 -16.18
C ILE A 5 4.37 34.21 -16.66
N VAL A 6 5.52 34.51 -16.04
CA VAL A 6 6.40 35.61 -16.48
C VAL A 6 6.93 35.40 -17.90
N ILE A 7 7.35 34.20 -18.27
CA ILE A 7 7.80 33.90 -19.64
C ILE A 7 6.65 34.07 -20.65
N LEU A 8 5.44 33.64 -20.31
CA LEU A 8 4.26 33.82 -21.17
C LEU A 8 3.84 35.28 -21.28
N SER A 9 3.92 36.04 -20.19
CA SER A 9 3.67 37.48 -20.18
C SER A 9 4.70 38.24 -21.02
N VAL A 10 5.98 37.86 -20.94
CA VAL A 10 7.04 38.45 -21.76
C VAL A 10 6.84 38.11 -23.23
N ALA A 11 6.55 36.85 -23.57
CA ALA A 11 6.25 36.45 -24.95
C ALA A 11 5.03 37.18 -25.51
N SER A 12 3.98 37.38 -24.70
CA SER A 12 2.82 38.19 -25.09
C SER A 12 3.20 39.64 -25.34
N LEU A 13 4.09 40.22 -24.53
CA LEU A 13 4.61 41.58 -24.71
C LEU A 13 5.44 41.72 -25.98
N THR A 14 6.30 40.72 -26.30
CA THR A 14 7.08 40.72 -27.54
C THR A 14 6.19 40.65 -28.77
N ILE A 15 5.12 39.84 -28.73
CA ILE A 15 4.13 39.74 -29.82
C ILE A 15 3.41 41.08 -30.04
N THR A 16 3.01 41.77 -28.97
CA THR A 16 2.37 43.09 -29.07
C THR A 16 3.33 44.13 -29.67
N GLN A 17 4.62 44.03 -29.36
CA GLN A 17 5.63 44.96 -29.84
C GLN A 17 5.98 44.72 -31.32
N GLU A 18 6.05 43.46 -31.75
CA GLU A 18 6.23 43.08 -33.17
C GLU A 18 5.04 43.51 -34.05
N LEU A 19 3.81 43.45 -33.51
CA LEU A 19 2.60 43.97 -34.17
C LEU A 19 2.66 45.49 -34.36
N ASN A 20 3.07 46.24 -33.33
CA ASN A 20 3.23 47.69 -33.39
C ASN A 20 4.32 48.13 -34.38
N ASP A 21 5.45 47.41 -34.41
CA ASP A 21 6.55 47.74 -35.32
C ASP A 21 6.18 47.45 -36.79
N SER A 22 5.38 46.40 -37.05
CA SER A 22 4.88 46.09 -38.41
C SER A 22 3.90 47.12 -38.95
N GLN A 23 3.13 47.78 -38.08
CA GLN A 23 2.21 48.88 -38.46
C GLN A 23 2.97 50.18 -38.76
N SER A 24 4.11 50.42 -38.09
CA SER A 24 4.88 51.66 -38.27
C SER A 24 5.62 51.79 -39.61
N ASN A 25 5.88 50.68 -40.30
CA ASN A 25 6.67 50.65 -41.54
C ASN A 25 5.84 50.71 -42.85
N ARG A 26 4.52 50.91 -42.77
CA ARG A 26 3.68 51.19 -43.96
C ARG A 26 3.48 52.69 -44.14
N THR A 27 4.53 53.39 -44.58
CA THR A 27 4.39 54.74 -45.14
C THR A 27 4.98 54.77 -46.53
N PHE A 28 4.16 54.52 -47.57
CA PHE A 28 4.50 54.91 -48.93
C PHE A 28 3.25 55.15 -49.81
N LEU A 29 3.21 56.38 -50.34
CA LEU A 29 2.50 56.94 -51.50
C LEU A 29 0.96 57.06 -51.52
N ASP A 30 0.52 58.33 -51.56
CA ASP A 30 -0.79 58.82 -51.97
C ASP A 30 -1.20 58.30 -53.36
N TYR A 31 -2.28 57.52 -53.42
CA TYR A 31 -3.10 57.35 -54.62
C TYR A 31 -4.57 57.10 -54.23
N ASN A 32 -5.47 57.90 -54.80
CA ASN A 32 -6.95 57.79 -54.89
C ASN A 32 -7.80 57.63 -53.61
N GLN A 33 -8.51 58.70 -53.25
CA GLN A 33 -9.47 58.79 -52.13
C GLN A 33 -10.77 57.97 -52.26
N ASP A 34 -11.15 57.49 -53.46
CA ASP A 34 -12.34 56.62 -53.62
C ASP A 34 -12.02 55.12 -53.48
N GLU A 35 -10.76 54.70 -53.68
CA GLU A 35 -10.30 53.36 -53.29
C GLU A 35 -10.13 53.25 -51.77
N GLN A 36 -9.76 54.34 -51.08
CA GLN A 36 -9.56 54.35 -49.63
C GLN A 36 -10.78 53.94 -48.81
N ASN A 37 -12.02 54.23 -49.24
CA ASN A 37 -13.21 53.82 -48.47
C ASN A 37 -13.60 52.35 -48.69
N HIS A 38 -13.26 51.77 -49.85
CA HIS A 38 -13.42 50.33 -50.08
C HIS A 38 -12.25 49.55 -49.48
N GLU A 39 -11.05 50.12 -49.50
CA GLU A 39 -9.85 49.62 -48.85
C GLU A 39 -9.99 49.69 -47.32
N MET A 40 -10.62 50.72 -46.73
CA MET A 40 -10.90 50.80 -45.28
C MET A 40 -11.83 49.69 -44.78
N MET A 41 -12.90 49.40 -45.53
CA MET A 41 -13.79 48.27 -45.20
C MET A 41 -13.11 46.92 -45.44
N LEU A 42 -12.20 46.83 -46.41
CA LEU A 42 -11.40 45.61 -46.65
C LEU A 42 -10.26 45.46 -45.62
N THR A 43 -9.75 46.56 -45.03
CA THR A 43 -8.73 46.51 -43.97
C THR A 43 -9.33 46.14 -42.62
N GLU A 44 -10.50 46.69 -42.23
CA GLU A 44 -11.16 46.28 -40.97
C GLU A 44 -11.57 44.80 -40.99
N VAL A 45 -12.14 44.29 -42.10
CA VAL A 45 -12.46 42.85 -42.26
C VAL A 45 -11.20 41.98 -42.28
N ASN A 46 -10.03 42.54 -42.62
CA ASN A 46 -8.75 41.84 -42.56
C ASN A 46 -8.12 41.87 -41.16
N GLU A 47 -8.31 42.92 -40.36
CA GLU A 47 -7.72 43.01 -39.01
C GLU A 47 -8.22 41.90 -38.09
N ASP A 48 -9.54 41.69 -38.00
CA ASP A 48 -10.13 40.63 -37.18
C ASP A 48 -9.63 39.24 -37.60
N ARG A 49 -9.51 39.00 -38.92
CA ARG A 49 -8.98 37.75 -39.48
C ARG A 49 -7.51 37.54 -39.11
N HIS A 50 -6.70 38.60 -39.19
CA HIS A 50 -5.30 38.54 -38.79
C HIS A 50 -5.16 38.27 -37.29
N THR A 51 -5.91 38.95 -36.44
CA THR A 51 -5.88 38.73 -34.99
C THR A 51 -6.22 37.29 -34.63
N VAL A 52 -7.29 36.73 -35.23
CA VAL A 52 -7.74 35.36 -34.96
C VAL A 52 -6.74 34.33 -35.49
N PHE A 53 -6.13 34.58 -36.65
CA PHE A 53 -5.06 33.76 -37.20
C PHE A 53 -3.83 33.72 -36.26
N TYR A 54 -3.34 34.87 -35.82
CA TYR A 54 -2.19 34.93 -34.90
C TYR A 54 -2.52 34.34 -33.54
N PHE A 55 -3.75 34.55 -33.04
CA PHE A 55 -4.23 33.89 -31.83
C PHE A 55 -4.21 32.37 -31.99
N HIS A 56 -4.76 31.82 -33.07
CA HIS A 56 -4.74 30.39 -33.34
C HIS A 56 -3.32 29.84 -33.45
N LYS A 57 -2.46 30.48 -34.26
CA LYS A 57 -1.05 30.09 -34.44
C LYS A 57 -0.31 30.02 -33.10
N TRP A 58 -0.31 31.11 -32.34
CA TRP A 58 0.52 31.21 -31.14
C TRP A 58 -0.08 30.47 -29.94
N SER A 59 -1.41 30.50 -29.77
CA SER A 59 -2.05 29.74 -28.69
C SER A 59 -1.83 28.24 -28.85
N ASN A 60 -2.03 27.68 -30.06
CA ASN A 60 -1.81 26.27 -30.31
C ASN A 60 -0.33 25.90 -30.21
N PHE A 61 0.60 26.78 -30.63
CA PHE A 61 2.03 26.57 -30.39
C PHE A 61 2.38 26.51 -28.91
N ILE A 62 1.90 27.45 -28.09
CA ILE A 62 2.17 27.48 -26.65
C ILE A 62 1.59 26.23 -25.99
N VAL A 63 0.35 25.89 -26.32
CA VAL A 63 -0.36 24.75 -25.75
C VAL A 63 0.28 23.43 -26.16
N TRP A 64 0.31 23.13 -27.45
CA TRP A 64 0.73 21.83 -27.98
C TRP A 64 2.23 21.73 -28.13
N GLY A 65 2.93 22.84 -28.38
CA GLY A 65 4.39 22.90 -28.43
C GLY A 65 5.04 22.78 -27.07
N ILE A 66 4.45 23.36 -26.00
CA ILE A 66 5.09 23.47 -24.68
C ILE A 66 4.22 22.90 -23.54
N LEU A 67 3.00 23.39 -23.36
CA LEU A 67 2.21 23.14 -22.15
C LEU A 67 1.80 21.67 -22.00
N VAL A 68 1.49 20.98 -23.11
CA VAL A 68 1.17 19.55 -23.10
C VAL A 68 2.34 18.71 -22.58
N ASP A 69 3.59 19.05 -22.92
CA ASP A 69 4.76 18.38 -22.36
C ASP A 69 4.84 18.59 -20.85
N ILE A 70 4.62 19.81 -20.37
CA ILE A 70 4.57 20.10 -18.92
C ILE A 70 3.49 19.24 -18.24
N GLY A 71 2.31 19.10 -18.85
CA GLY A 71 1.23 18.27 -18.32
C GLY A 71 1.55 16.77 -18.28
N LEU A 72 2.28 16.27 -19.28
CA LEU A 72 2.79 14.88 -19.31
C LEU A 72 3.87 14.65 -18.24
N LEU A 73 4.82 15.59 -18.11
CA LEU A 73 5.89 15.52 -17.10
C LEU A 73 5.31 15.61 -15.68
N ALA A 74 4.33 16.50 -15.46
CA ALA A 74 3.63 16.64 -14.18
C ALA A 74 2.93 15.33 -13.78
N ASN A 75 2.26 14.64 -14.71
CA ASN A 75 1.63 13.35 -14.41
C ASN A 75 2.66 12.23 -14.18
N ARG A 76 3.72 12.18 -15.00
CA ARG A 76 4.74 11.13 -14.95
C ARG A 76 5.61 11.22 -13.70
N TYR A 77 6.12 12.40 -13.38
CA TYR A 77 7.05 12.62 -12.26
C TYR A 77 6.35 13.06 -10.98
N GLY A 78 5.15 13.64 -11.10
CA GLY A 78 4.32 14.01 -9.95
C GLY A 78 3.58 12.83 -9.31
N ILE A 79 3.98 11.57 -9.55
CA ILE A 79 3.33 10.39 -8.96
C ILE A 79 3.25 10.44 -7.42
N PHE A 80 4.16 11.18 -6.78
CA PHE A 80 4.22 11.38 -5.34
C PHE A 80 3.51 12.65 -4.84
N LEU A 81 2.94 13.45 -5.74
CA LEU A 81 2.17 14.64 -5.36
C LEU A 81 0.73 14.24 -5.03
N LYS A 82 0.27 14.67 -3.86
CA LYS A 82 -1.10 14.46 -3.36
C LYS A 82 -2.17 14.81 -4.40
N GLN A 83 -1.97 15.92 -5.12
CA GLN A 83 -2.92 16.47 -6.08
C GLN A 83 -2.53 16.19 -7.55
N ARG A 84 -1.75 15.14 -7.84
CA ARG A 84 -1.23 14.91 -9.21
C ARG A 84 -2.30 14.83 -10.30
N LEU A 85 -3.43 14.16 -10.01
CA LEU A 85 -4.52 14.00 -10.98
C LEU A 85 -5.22 15.34 -11.22
N ASN A 86 -5.37 16.16 -10.18
CA ASN A 86 -5.91 17.52 -10.30
C ASN A 86 -4.96 18.40 -11.11
N LEU A 87 -3.66 18.36 -10.81
CA LEU A 87 -2.64 19.11 -11.54
C LEU A 87 -2.64 18.73 -13.03
N HIS A 88 -2.66 17.44 -13.35
CA HIS A 88 -2.76 16.97 -14.72
C HIS A 88 -4.07 17.43 -15.39
N SER A 89 -5.21 17.28 -14.71
CA SER A 89 -6.52 17.69 -15.25
C SER A 89 -6.58 19.20 -15.51
N ILE A 90 -6.03 20.02 -14.60
CA ILE A 90 -5.97 21.49 -14.75
C ILE A 90 -5.09 21.86 -15.93
N ILE A 91 -3.87 21.30 -16.02
CA ILE A 91 -2.96 21.60 -17.14
C ILE A 91 -3.58 21.18 -18.47
N MET A 92 -4.18 19.97 -18.55
CA MET A 92 -4.83 19.52 -19.78
C MET A 92 -6.10 20.32 -20.10
N GLY A 93 -6.83 20.79 -19.10
CA GLY A 93 -7.95 21.73 -19.30
C GLY A 93 -7.47 23.07 -19.87
N LEU A 94 -6.33 23.58 -19.39
CA LEU A 94 -5.67 24.77 -19.92
C LEU A 94 -5.06 24.55 -21.32
N CYS A 95 -4.85 23.31 -21.74
CA CYS A 95 -4.51 23.00 -23.14
C CYS A 95 -5.77 22.97 -24.02
N VAL A 96 -6.79 22.24 -23.57
CA VAL A 96 -7.98 21.98 -24.37
C VAL A 96 -8.80 23.25 -24.61
N LEU A 97 -9.01 24.07 -23.57
CA LEU A 97 -9.88 25.24 -23.67
C LEU A 97 -9.38 26.30 -24.68
N PRO A 98 -8.10 26.74 -24.65
CA PRO A 98 -7.61 27.70 -25.63
C PRO A 98 -7.60 27.16 -27.06
N THR A 99 -7.22 25.90 -27.26
CA THR A 99 -7.30 25.26 -28.60
C THR A 99 -8.73 25.21 -29.11
N MET A 100 -9.70 24.80 -28.28
CA MET A 100 -11.12 24.82 -28.68
C MET A 100 -11.58 26.23 -29.08
N ILE A 101 -11.22 27.26 -28.30
CA ILE A 101 -11.59 28.65 -28.61
C ILE A 101 -10.94 29.11 -29.92
N ALA A 102 -9.63 28.84 -30.09
CA ALA A 102 -8.89 29.18 -31.29
C ALA A 102 -9.49 28.53 -32.53
N ASP A 103 -9.80 27.24 -32.47
CA ASP A 103 -10.33 26.48 -33.60
C ASP A 103 -11.76 26.91 -33.95
N ILE A 104 -12.61 27.21 -32.94
CA ILE A 104 -13.96 27.73 -33.17
C ILE A 104 -13.91 29.13 -33.78
N LEU A 105 -13.08 30.04 -33.26
CA LEU A 105 -12.94 31.39 -33.82
C LEU A 105 -12.42 31.34 -35.27
N MET A 106 -11.41 30.51 -35.53
CA MET A 106 -10.93 30.28 -36.90
C MET A 106 -12.06 29.76 -37.79
N SER A 107 -12.86 28.79 -37.34
CA SER A 107 -13.94 28.21 -38.14
C SER A 107 -15.09 29.18 -38.43
N LEU A 108 -15.37 30.12 -37.51
CA LEU A 108 -16.45 31.09 -37.64
C LEU A 108 -16.06 32.27 -38.54
N ILE A 109 -14.81 32.72 -38.43
CA ILE A 109 -14.32 33.96 -39.06
C ILE A 109 -13.66 33.66 -40.40
N TRP A 110 -12.98 32.53 -40.48
CA TRP A 110 -12.35 32.04 -41.69
C TRP A 110 -13.34 31.09 -42.39
N ASN A 111 -14.13 31.62 -43.33
CA ASN A 111 -14.82 30.75 -44.28
C ASN A 111 -13.77 29.80 -44.87
N PRO A 112 -13.90 28.47 -44.70
CA PRO A 112 -12.87 27.54 -45.11
C PRO A 112 -12.53 27.83 -46.57
N PRO A 113 -11.25 28.06 -46.91
CA PRO A 113 -10.87 28.43 -48.26
C PRO A 113 -11.48 27.38 -49.20
N GLN A 114 -12.16 27.84 -50.26
CA GLN A 114 -12.75 26.94 -51.24
C GLN A 114 -11.67 25.95 -51.67
N PHE A 115 -11.90 24.66 -51.41
CA PHE A 115 -10.96 23.55 -51.54
C PHE A 115 -10.60 23.29 -53.01
N HIS A 116 -9.97 24.24 -53.69
CA HIS A 116 -9.65 24.22 -55.12
C HIS A 116 -8.15 24.38 -55.32
N GLY A 117 -7.42 23.26 -55.22
CA GLY A 117 -5.99 23.14 -55.53
C GLY A 117 -5.38 21.91 -54.85
N LYS A 118 -4.92 20.92 -55.61
CA LYS A 118 -4.70 19.53 -55.15
C LYS A 118 -3.31 19.19 -54.57
N GLU A 119 -2.41 20.15 -54.30
CA GLU A 119 -0.97 19.78 -54.17
C GLU A 119 -0.24 20.19 -52.88
N HIS A 120 -0.87 20.83 -51.90
CA HIS A 120 -0.16 21.24 -50.67
C HIS A 120 -0.58 20.45 -49.43
N LEU A 121 0.40 19.96 -48.67
CA LEU A 121 0.24 19.29 -47.36
C LEU A 121 -0.62 20.10 -46.35
N ALA A 122 -0.64 21.43 -46.51
CA ALA A 122 -1.52 22.38 -45.85
C ALA A 122 -3.02 21.99 -45.92
N TYR A 123 -3.44 21.39 -47.03
CA TYR A 123 -4.81 20.95 -47.24
C TYR A 123 -5.34 20.03 -46.13
N TRP A 124 -4.45 19.26 -45.51
CA TRP A 124 -4.81 18.30 -44.47
C TRP A 124 -4.92 18.90 -43.08
N HIS A 125 -4.40 20.11 -42.84
CA HIS A 125 -4.39 20.74 -41.52
C HIS A 125 -5.80 20.93 -40.97
N ALA A 126 -6.70 21.56 -41.73
CA ALA A 126 -8.06 21.81 -41.24
C ALA A 126 -8.86 20.51 -40.96
N PRO A 127 -8.94 19.52 -41.88
CA PRO A 127 -9.63 18.25 -41.59
C PRO A 127 -9.06 17.47 -40.41
N ILE A 128 -7.72 17.41 -40.28
CA ILE A 128 -7.08 16.72 -39.16
C ILE A 128 -7.34 17.50 -37.86
N GLY A 129 -7.23 18.84 -37.88
CA GLY A 129 -7.56 19.72 -36.77
C GLY A 129 -8.98 19.51 -36.24
N PHE A 130 -10.00 19.42 -37.12
CA PHE A 130 -11.38 19.13 -36.68
C PHE A 130 -11.54 17.73 -36.08
N ALA A 131 -10.92 16.71 -36.69
CA ALA A 131 -10.94 15.36 -36.13
C ALA A 131 -10.22 15.32 -34.76
N PHE A 132 -9.13 16.05 -34.64
CA PHE A 132 -8.34 16.21 -33.43
C PHE A 132 -9.13 16.89 -32.32
N LEU A 133 -9.87 17.96 -32.63
CA LEU A 133 -10.78 18.64 -31.71
C LEU A 133 -11.85 17.70 -31.13
N GLY A 134 -12.46 16.86 -31.98
CA GLY A 134 -13.40 15.84 -31.54
C GLY A 134 -12.76 14.81 -30.59
N LEU A 135 -11.54 14.36 -30.93
CA LEU A 135 -10.77 13.44 -30.09
C LEU A 135 -10.36 14.08 -28.76
N MET A 136 -10.05 15.38 -28.74
CA MET A 136 -9.79 16.14 -27.52
C MET A 136 -10.98 16.15 -26.58
N GLY A 137 -12.17 16.45 -27.08
CA GLY A 137 -13.40 16.40 -26.28
C GLY A 137 -13.64 15.03 -25.66
N LEU A 138 -13.50 13.96 -26.45
CA LEU A 138 -13.61 12.58 -25.97
C LEU A 138 -12.56 12.24 -24.91
N GLN A 139 -11.32 12.65 -25.11
CA GLN A 139 -10.23 12.39 -24.17
C GLN A 139 -10.40 13.15 -22.85
N SER A 140 -10.88 14.39 -22.89
CA SER A 140 -11.20 15.18 -21.68
C SER A 140 -12.33 14.56 -20.87
N ILE A 141 -13.42 14.17 -21.53
CA ILE A 141 -14.53 13.46 -20.88
C ILE A 141 -14.05 12.12 -20.31
N GLY A 142 -13.29 11.35 -21.10
CA GLY A 142 -12.71 10.08 -20.67
C GLY A 142 -11.78 10.24 -19.47
N GLY A 143 -10.97 11.29 -19.43
CA GLY A 143 -10.10 11.63 -18.30
C GLY A 143 -10.88 11.98 -17.03
N LEU A 144 -11.97 12.74 -17.15
CA LEU A 144 -12.86 13.06 -16.02
C LEU A 144 -13.54 11.79 -15.48
N ILE A 145 -14.09 10.96 -16.37
CA ILE A 145 -14.70 9.66 -15.99
C ILE A 145 -13.66 8.80 -15.29
N LEU A 146 -12.44 8.70 -15.83
CA LEU A 146 -11.36 7.92 -15.25
C LEU A 146 -10.99 8.42 -13.85
N LYS A 147 -10.89 9.75 -13.67
CA LYS A 147 -10.63 10.36 -12.36
C LYS A 147 -11.73 9.97 -11.36
N LEU A 148 -12.99 10.14 -11.73
CA LEU A 148 -14.13 9.76 -10.88
C LEU A 148 -14.12 8.26 -10.57
N CYS A 149 -13.74 7.41 -11.54
CA CYS A 149 -13.60 5.97 -11.35
C CYS A 149 -12.47 5.60 -10.38
N ILE A 150 -11.32 6.26 -10.46
CA ILE A 150 -10.18 6.02 -9.56
C ILE A 150 -10.51 6.48 -8.13
N GLU A 151 -11.19 7.63 -7.99
CA GLU A 151 -11.64 8.19 -6.71
C GLU A 151 -12.84 7.43 -6.13
N ASN A 152 -13.54 6.64 -6.95
CA ASN A 152 -14.64 5.80 -6.50
C ASN A 152 -14.16 4.71 -5.54
N LYS A 153 -14.90 4.52 -4.46
CA LYS A 153 -14.65 3.49 -3.45
C LYS A 153 -15.01 2.08 -3.92
N LYS A 154 -15.69 1.90 -5.06
CA LYS A 154 -16.07 0.56 -5.56
C LYS A 154 -14.97 -0.08 -6.40
N THR A 155 -14.81 -1.39 -6.28
CA THR A 155 -13.89 -2.16 -7.13
C THR A 155 -14.32 -2.07 -8.58
N GLN A 156 -13.40 -1.66 -9.46
CA GLN A 156 -13.65 -1.62 -10.89
C GLN A 156 -12.51 -2.31 -11.62
N LYS A 157 -12.74 -3.57 -12.02
CA LYS A 157 -11.79 -4.34 -12.85
C LYS A 157 -11.42 -3.60 -14.15
N THR A 158 -12.31 -2.72 -14.62
CA THR A 158 -12.18 -1.92 -15.84
C THR A 158 -11.25 -0.72 -15.70
N ILE A 159 -10.87 -0.28 -14.49
CA ILE A 159 -10.01 0.90 -14.30
C ILE A 159 -8.71 0.76 -15.09
N LYS A 160 -8.06 -0.41 -15.04
CA LYS A 160 -6.80 -0.63 -15.77
C LYS A 160 -6.96 -0.46 -17.28
N ILE A 161 -8.06 -0.95 -17.84
CA ILE A 161 -8.34 -0.83 -19.28
C ILE A 161 -8.60 0.63 -19.64
N GLN A 162 -9.39 1.35 -18.83
CA GLN A 162 -9.67 2.77 -19.02
C GLN A 162 -8.40 3.62 -18.88
N GLN A 163 -7.53 3.32 -17.92
CA GLN A 163 -6.22 3.96 -17.76
C GLN A 163 -5.35 3.76 -19.00
N LEU A 164 -5.23 2.51 -19.48
CA LEU A 164 -4.45 2.22 -20.68
C LEU A 164 -5.00 2.92 -21.91
N PHE A 165 -6.31 2.87 -22.11
CA PHE A 165 -6.98 3.57 -23.21
C PHE A 165 -6.70 5.07 -23.18
N HIS A 166 -6.89 5.71 -22.02
CA HIS A 166 -6.59 7.12 -21.83
C HIS A 166 -5.11 7.44 -22.08
N ILE A 167 -4.18 6.59 -21.62
CA ILE A 167 -2.74 6.78 -21.85
C ILE A 167 -2.39 6.68 -23.34
N TYR A 168 -2.87 5.64 -24.04
CA TYR A 168 -2.53 5.42 -25.45
C TYR A 168 -3.15 6.47 -26.36
N ILE A 169 -4.42 6.83 -26.15
CA ILE A 169 -5.04 7.93 -26.90
C ILE A 169 -4.36 9.25 -26.59
N GLY A 170 -4.00 9.50 -25.33
CA GLY A 170 -3.24 10.69 -24.97
C GLY A 170 -1.90 10.80 -25.69
N TYR A 171 -1.16 9.69 -25.84
CA TYR A 171 0.09 9.67 -26.61
C TYR A 171 -0.13 9.83 -28.12
N PHE A 172 -1.17 9.20 -28.66
CA PHE A 172 -1.55 9.37 -30.06
C PHE A 172 -1.92 10.82 -30.38
N MET A 173 -2.72 11.44 -29.51
CA MET A 173 -3.08 12.85 -29.59
C MET A 173 -1.86 13.76 -29.46
N TYR A 174 -0.96 13.47 -28.51
CA TYR A 174 0.29 14.21 -28.39
C TYR A 174 1.04 14.21 -29.72
N LEU A 175 1.18 13.07 -30.39
CA LEU A 175 1.88 12.98 -31.67
C LEU A 175 1.17 13.78 -32.76
N ILE A 176 -0.15 13.62 -32.90
CA ILE A 176 -0.94 14.36 -33.90
C ILE A 176 -0.85 15.87 -33.65
N GLY A 177 -1.03 16.33 -32.41
CA GLY A 177 -0.94 17.75 -32.08
C GLY A 177 0.41 18.37 -32.45
N LYS A 178 1.52 17.63 -32.31
CA LYS A 178 2.84 18.11 -32.78
C LYS A 178 2.92 18.19 -34.31
N VAL A 179 2.36 17.22 -35.02
CA VAL A 179 2.29 17.21 -36.49
C VAL A 179 1.44 18.39 -36.97
N GLU A 180 0.28 18.61 -36.35
CA GLU A 180 -0.63 19.72 -36.66
C GLU A 180 0.05 21.09 -36.46
N CYS A 181 0.77 21.29 -35.35
CA CYS A 181 1.57 22.51 -35.20
C CYS A 181 2.61 22.66 -36.32
N GLY A 182 3.30 21.57 -36.69
CA GLY A 182 4.27 21.59 -37.79
C GLY A 182 3.65 21.97 -39.13
N LEU A 183 2.47 21.42 -39.44
CA LEU A 183 1.70 21.76 -40.64
C LEU A 183 1.26 23.24 -40.62
N GLY A 184 0.74 23.73 -39.49
CA GLY A 184 0.35 25.14 -39.36
C GLY A 184 1.52 26.12 -39.53
N PHE A 185 2.70 25.83 -38.98
CA PHE A 185 3.90 26.66 -39.23
C PHE A 185 4.41 26.53 -40.67
N TYR A 186 4.24 25.37 -41.31
CA TYR A 186 4.57 25.20 -42.73
C TYR A 186 3.62 26.00 -43.63
N GLU A 187 2.34 26.12 -43.27
CA GLU A 187 1.40 27.02 -43.94
C GLU A 187 1.81 28.48 -43.84
N VAL A 188 2.17 28.94 -42.64
CA VAL A 188 2.71 30.29 -42.41
C VAL A 188 3.94 30.53 -43.29
N TYR A 189 4.84 29.55 -43.40
CA TYR A 189 6.02 29.62 -44.27
C TYR A 189 5.67 29.80 -45.74
N ASN A 190 4.69 29.06 -46.25
CA ASN A 190 4.29 29.17 -47.65
C ASN A 190 3.57 30.50 -47.95
N TYR A 191 2.83 31.06 -46.98
CA TYR A 191 2.07 32.29 -47.17
C TYR A 191 2.93 33.56 -46.97
N TYR A 192 3.94 33.50 -46.09
CA TYR A 192 4.84 34.62 -45.77
C TYR A 192 6.29 34.16 -45.91
N VAL A 193 6.82 34.12 -47.13
CA VAL A 193 8.10 33.44 -47.44
C VAL A 193 9.29 33.91 -46.58
N GLU A 194 9.42 35.22 -46.32
CA GLU A 194 10.54 35.76 -45.53
C GLU A 194 10.33 35.58 -44.02
N ASP A 195 9.22 36.07 -43.47
CA ASP A 195 8.93 35.98 -42.02
C ASP A 195 8.60 34.55 -41.56
N GLY A 196 7.95 33.79 -42.41
CA GLY A 196 7.55 32.42 -42.15
C GLY A 196 8.74 31.46 -42.06
N ARG A 197 9.88 31.77 -42.72
CA ARG A 197 11.10 30.94 -42.64
C ARG A 197 11.66 30.92 -41.22
N TRP A 198 11.78 32.09 -40.61
CA TRP A 198 12.28 32.21 -39.24
C TRP A 198 11.31 31.63 -38.21
N ASN A 199 10.00 31.81 -38.43
CA ASN A 199 8.96 31.18 -37.62
C ASN A 199 9.08 29.64 -37.64
N LEU A 200 9.23 29.03 -38.82
CA LEU A 200 9.37 27.58 -38.97
C LEU A 200 10.67 27.06 -38.35
N ILE A 201 11.80 27.76 -38.55
CA ILE A 201 13.08 27.41 -37.92
C ILE A 201 12.96 27.50 -36.39
N GLY A 202 12.40 28.59 -35.87
CA GLY A 202 12.19 28.82 -34.44
C GLY A 202 11.30 27.75 -33.80
N PHE A 203 10.24 27.32 -34.49
CA PHE A 203 9.39 26.20 -34.09
C PHE A 203 10.20 24.91 -33.92
N TRP A 204 10.98 24.51 -34.93
CA TRP A 204 11.77 23.27 -34.88
C TRP A 204 12.87 23.32 -33.82
N ILE A 205 13.57 24.45 -33.66
CA ILE A 205 14.56 24.63 -32.60
C ILE A 205 13.90 24.44 -31.22
N THR A 206 12.76 25.09 -30.99
CA THR A 206 12.02 24.97 -29.72
C THR A 206 11.61 23.53 -29.47
N TYR A 207 11.09 22.85 -30.49
CA TYR A 207 10.68 21.45 -30.38
C TYR A 207 11.85 20.51 -30.06
N VAL A 208 12.99 20.68 -30.74
CA VAL A 208 14.22 19.92 -30.48
C VAL A 208 14.71 20.13 -29.07
N LEU A 209 14.71 21.38 -28.56
CA LEU A 209 15.11 21.68 -27.18
C LEU A 209 14.19 21.02 -26.16
N ILE A 210 12.87 21.07 -26.36
CA ILE A 210 11.89 20.42 -25.47
C ILE A 210 12.05 18.90 -25.50
N PHE A 211 12.30 18.32 -26.68
CA PHE A 211 12.56 16.89 -26.81
C PHE A 211 13.82 16.48 -26.04
N PHE A 212 14.94 17.18 -26.22
CA PHE A 212 16.17 16.89 -25.48
C PHE A 212 16.00 17.09 -23.98
N TRP A 213 15.30 18.14 -23.56
CA TRP A 213 14.95 18.36 -22.16
C TRP A 213 14.15 17.20 -21.57
N ARG A 214 13.19 16.66 -22.32
CA ARG A 214 12.40 15.49 -21.90
C ARG A 214 13.25 14.22 -21.81
N VAL A 215 14.11 13.97 -22.79
CA VAL A 215 15.06 12.84 -22.77
C VAL A 215 15.98 12.94 -21.56
N PHE A 216 16.49 14.15 -21.28
CA PHE A 216 17.30 14.44 -20.10
C PHE A 216 16.53 14.12 -18.81
N LEU A 217 15.33 14.70 -18.61
CA LEU A 217 14.53 14.42 -17.42
C LEU A 217 14.20 12.93 -17.25
N GLU A 218 13.90 12.22 -18.34
CA GLU A 218 13.62 10.78 -18.31
C GLU A 218 14.86 9.98 -17.88
N PHE A 219 16.04 10.34 -18.40
CA PHE A 219 17.31 9.75 -17.97
C PHE A 219 17.55 9.94 -16.47
N PHE A 220 17.37 11.15 -15.94
CA PHE A 220 17.50 11.42 -14.50
C PHE A 220 16.44 10.71 -13.66
N TYR A 221 15.23 10.54 -14.18
CA TYR A 221 14.15 9.83 -13.50
C TYR A 221 14.40 8.32 -13.44
N GLN A 222 14.80 7.71 -14.56
CA GLN A 222 15.11 6.28 -14.65
C GLN A 222 16.31 5.91 -13.79
N ASN A 223 17.35 6.76 -13.77
CA ASN A 223 18.51 6.58 -12.89
C ASN A 223 18.20 6.82 -11.41
N GLY A 224 16.98 7.26 -11.07
CA GLY A 224 16.58 7.54 -9.70
C GLY A 224 17.17 8.83 -9.12
N THR A 225 18.02 9.54 -9.87
CA THR A 225 18.63 10.82 -9.46
C THR A 225 17.59 11.90 -9.20
N LEU A 226 16.54 12.00 -10.04
CA LEU A 226 15.47 12.98 -9.80
C LEU A 226 14.75 12.69 -8.47
N PHE A 227 14.47 11.42 -8.23
CA PHE A 227 13.83 10.97 -7.00
C PHE A 227 14.75 11.21 -5.80
N SER A 228 16.03 10.89 -5.92
CA SER A 228 16.99 11.18 -4.86
C SER A 228 17.10 12.68 -4.63
N ILE A 229 17.10 13.57 -5.63
CA ILE A 229 17.12 15.02 -5.38
C ILE A 229 15.86 15.50 -4.66
N ILE A 230 14.68 15.06 -5.12
CA ILE A 230 13.39 15.46 -4.54
C ILE A 230 13.26 14.94 -3.09
N PHE A 231 13.89 13.81 -2.77
CA PHE A 231 13.72 13.12 -1.50
C PHE A 231 14.98 12.98 -0.62
N LYS A 232 16.16 13.45 -1.07
CA LYS A 232 17.47 13.35 -0.37
C LYS A 232 17.52 14.23 0.87
N SER A 233 16.70 15.28 0.96
CA SER A 233 16.88 16.30 1.99
C SER A 233 16.25 15.95 3.35
N LYS A 234 15.90 14.69 3.61
CA LYS A 234 15.29 14.25 4.88
C LYS A 234 15.90 12.94 5.39
N GLU A 235 17.23 12.88 5.42
CA GLU A 235 17.95 11.68 5.88
C GLU A 235 17.71 11.34 7.36
N GLU A 236 17.16 12.26 8.15
CA GLU A 236 16.49 11.90 9.41
C GLU A 236 14.98 12.05 9.25
N TYR A 237 14.30 10.95 8.94
CA TYR A 237 12.85 10.87 9.10
C TYR A 237 12.52 11.01 10.59
N GLN A 238 12.31 12.26 11.02
CA GLN A 238 11.75 12.52 12.33
C GLN A 238 10.35 11.92 12.36
N CYS A 239 10.19 10.88 13.18
CA CYS A 239 8.90 10.26 13.48
C CYS A 239 8.11 11.15 14.44
N GLN A 240 7.97 12.42 14.08
CA GLN A 240 7.26 13.41 14.86
C GLN A 240 6.05 13.89 14.05
N PRO A 241 4.91 14.12 14.71
CA PRO A 241 3.74 14.66 14.05
C PRO A 241 4.09 16.01 13.41
N LYS A 242 3.69 16.19 12.14
CA LYS A 242 3.98 17.42 11.39
C LYS A 242 3.09 18.58 11.81
N THR A 243 1.93 18.26 12.38
CA THR A 243 0.91 19.22 12.80
C THR A 243 0.34 18.84 14.17
N ILE A 244 -0.28 19.80 14.87
CA ILE A 244 -0.98 19.52 16.15
C ILE A 244 -2.11 18.50 15.94
N GLN A 245 -2.81 18.57 14.80
CA GLN A 245 -3.86 17.63 14.45
C GLN A 245 -3.33 16.20 14.29
N ASP A 246 -2.14 16.05 13.69
CA ASP A 246 -1.46 14.75 13.61
C ASP A 246 -1.10 14.22 15.01
N ALA A 247 -0.61 15.09 15.91
CA ALA A 247 -0.26 14.71 17.28
C ALA A 247 -1.49 14.22 18.07
N LEU A 248 -2.59 14.96 17.99
CA LEU A 248 -3.87 14.60 18.61
C LEU A 248 -4.42 13.29 18.03
N PHE A 249 -4.34 13.11 16.72
CA PHE A 249 -4.76 11.88 16.07
C PHE A 249 -3.91 10.68 16.52
N VAL A 250 -2.58 10.82 16.56
CA VAL A 250 -1.68 9.76 17.06
C VAL A 250 -2.02 9.40 18.50
N GLN A 251 -2.21 10.39 19.37
CA GLN A 251 -2.63 10.16 20.74
C GLN A 251 -3.98 9.41 20.80
N HIS A 252 -4.95 9.81 19.98
CA HIS A 252 -6.25 9.16 19.90
C HIS A 252 -6.14 7.70 19.44
N VAL A 253 -5.29 7.40 18.43
CA VAL A 253 -5.01 6.03 17.96
C VAL A 253 -4.39 5.16 19.06
N LEU A 254 -3.54 5.75 19.91
CA LEU A 254 -2.89 5.03 21.02
C LEU A 254 -3.85 4.73 22.19
N GLN A 255 -4.91 5.53 22.35
CA GLN A 255 -5.79 5.48 23.53
C GLN A 255 -7.14 4.81 23.26
N ASN A 256 -7.57 4.71 22.00
CA ASN A 256 -8.93 4.26 21.65
C ASN A 256 -8.92 2.96 20.87
N ASP A 257 -10.06 2.26 20.91
CA ASP A 257 -10.29 1.10 20.08
C ASP A 257 -10.49 1.49 18.60
N PHE A 258 -10.29 0.50 17.73
CA PHE A 258 -10.38 0.69 16.29
C PHE A 258 -11.73 1.23 15.80
N GLN A 259 -12.85 0.80 16.39
CA GLN A 259 -14.19 1.23 15.97
C GLN A 259 -14.42 2.70 16.32
N SER A 260 -13.95 3.14 17.49
CA SER A 260 -13.99 4.55 17.88
C SER A 260 -13.16 5.42 16.94
N ILE A 261 -11.95 5.00 16.60
CA ILE A 261 -11.09 5.71 15.63
C ILE A 261 -11.78 5.80 14.25
N GLN A 262 -12.39 4.70 13.77
CA GLN A 262 -13.07 4.68 12.48
C GLN A 262 -14.29 5.61 12.43
N ARG A 263 -15.05 5.73 13.53
CA ARG A 263 -16.21 6.62 13.62
C ARG A 263 -15.80 8.09 13.60
N GLU A 264 -14.80 8.46 14.38
CA GLU A 264 -14.37 9.86 14.52
C GLU A 264 -13.55 10.34 13.31
N TYR A 265 -12.70 9.47 12.74
CA TYR A 265 -11.79 9.80 11.64
C TYR A 265 -12.20 9.10 10.33
N LYS A 266 -13.49 9.08 10.02
CA LYS A 266 -14.06 8.42 8.82
C LYS A 266 -13.52 8.97 7.49
N ASP A 267 -13.06 10.22 7.46
CA ASP A 267 -12.56 10.89 6.25
C ASP A 267 -11.03 10.89 6.12
N GLN A 268 -10.31 10.47 7.18
CA GLN A 268 -8.84 10.39 7.14
C GLN A 268 -8.37 9.06 6.55
N MET A 269 -7.42 9.10 5.61
CA MET A 269 -6.81 7.89 5.06
C MET A 269 -5.52 7.58 5.80
N TRP A 270 -5.62 6.76 6.85
CA TRP A 270 -4.49 6.41 7.70
C TRP A 270 -4.23 4.90 7.69
N PHE A 271 -2.98 4.52 7.99
CA PHE A 271 -2.50 3.13 7.96
C PHE A 271 -1.44 2.89 9.02
N ILE A 272 -1.18 1.62 9.32
CA ILE A 272 -0.06 1.18 10.15
C ILE A 272 0.96 0.49 9.24
N PHE A 273 2.23 0.89 9.29
CA PHE A 273 3.31 0.26 8.54
C PHE A 273 4.53 0.17 9.45
N ASN A 274 4.97 -1.04 9.78
CA ASN A 274 6.15 -1.25 10.62
C ASN A 274 6.08 -0.48 11.97
N ASN A 275 4.91 -0.51 12.62
CA ASN A 275 4.56 0.26 13.83
C ASN A 275 4.50 1.78 13.66
N GLU A 276 4.66 2.30 12.44
CA GLU A 276 4.48 3.72 12.14
C GLU A 276 3.03 3.99 11.73
N ILE A 277 2.47 5.07 12.25
CA ILE A 277 1.15 5.59 11.86
C ILE A 277 1.40 6.54 10.70
N ILE A 278 0.77 6.25 9.56
CA ILE A 278 0.92 7.02 8.32
C ILE A 278 -0.40 7.68 7.98
N ASN A 279 -0.33 8.94 7.56
CA ASN A 279 -1.48 9.68 7.04
C ASN A 279 -1.28 9.97 5.55
N LEU A 280 -2.07 9.29 4.69
CA LEU A 280 -2.10 9.48 3.24
C LEU A 280 -3.38 10.22 2.81
N THR A 281 -4.01 10.99 3.70
CA THR A 281 -5.24 11.73 3.37
C THR A 281 -5.05 12.58 2.12
N GLY A 282 -5.92 12.36 1.13
CA GLY A 282 -6.01 13.02 -0.17
C GLY A 282 -4.94 12.63 -1.18
N PHE A 283 -4.10 11.62 -0.91
CA PHE A 283 -3.42 10.92 -1.99
C PHE A 283 -4.42 10.01 -2.73
N VAL A 284 -4.02 9.50 -3.90
CA VAL A 284 -4.84 8.60 -4.70
C VAL A 284 -4.02 7.39 -5.12
N HIS A 285 -4.51 6.19 -4.77
CA HIS A 285 -3.84 4.95 -5.12
C HIS A 285 -3.92 4.65 -6.63
N PRO A 286 -2.79 4.34 -7.31
CA PRO A 286 -2.81 4.02 -8.74
C PRO A 286 -3.69 2.80 -9.10
N GLY A 287 -3.75 1.81 -8.20
CA GLY A 287 -4.58 0.61 -8.36
C GLY A 287 -6.05 0.78 -8.00
N GLY A 288 -6.49 2.01 -7.68
CA GLY A 288 -7.86 2.35 -7.28
C GLY A 288 -8.01 2.56 -5.77
N GLN A 289 -8.88 3.49 -5.40
CA GLN A 289 -9.12 3.90 -4.01
C GLN A 289 -9.74 2.78 -3.17
N TYR A 290 -10.48 1.85 -3.79
CA TYR A 290 -11.02 0.66 -3.13
C TYR A 290 -10.01 -0.09 -2.24
N ILE A 291 -8.78 -0.26 -2.72
CA ILE A 291 -7.72 -0.97 -1.97
C ILE A 291 -7.46 -0.25 -0.65
N TRP A 292 -7.33 1.07 -0.70
CA TRP A 292 -7.08 1.89 0.48
C TRP A 292 -8.27 1.93 1.42
N GLU A 293 -9.50 1.97 0.92
CA GLU A 293 -10.69 1.88 1.78
C GLU A 293 -10.73 0.55 2.53
N LYS A 294 -10.35 -0.56 1.88
CA LYS A 294 -10.30 -1.90 2.50
C LYS A 294 -9.14 -2.12 3.46
N THR A 295 -8.07 -1.35 3.34
CA THR A 295 -6.90 -1.42 4.23
C THR A 295 -6.83 -0.27 5.22
N LYS A 296 -7.79 0.66 5.19
CA LYS A 296 -7.83 1.84 6.05
C LYS A 296 -7.77 1.46 7.53
N GLY A 297 -6.82 2.07 8.22
CA GLY A 297 -6.54 1.87 9.64
C GLY A 297 -5.94 0.51 10.00
N ARG A 298 -5.57 -0.30 9.00
CA ARG A 298 -4.97 -1.62 9.20
C ARG A 298 -3.46 -1.55 9.04
N GLU A 299 -2.82 -2.62 9.49
CA GLU A 299 -1.44 -2.95 9.15
C GLU A 299 -1.34 -3.25 7.64
N ILE A 300 -0.44 -2.57 6.92
CA ILE A 300 -0.32 -2.69 5.47
C ILE A 300 0.97 -3.31 4.96
N SER A 301 1.94 -3.63 5.81
CA SER A 301 3.25 -4.11 5.36
C SER A 301 3.12 -5.38 4.52
N ARG A 302 2.19 -6.29 4.84
CA ARG A 302 1.99 -7.52 4.04
C ARG A 302 1.56 -7.26 2.60
N PHE A 303 0.80 -6.18 2.38
CA PHE A 303 0.39 -5.76 1.03
C PHE A 303 1.52 -4.99 0.34
N ILE A 304 2.21 -4.11 1.05
CA ILE A 304 3.30 -3.29 0.50
C ILE A 304 4.46 -4.15 -0.01
N TYR A 305 4.87 -5.15 0.76
CA TYR A 305 5.96 -6.07 0.37
C TYR A 305 5.52 -7.19 -0.59
N GLY A 306 4.24 -7.20 -1.02
CA GLY A 306 3.70 -8.24 -1.90
C GLY A 306 3.71 -9.63 -1.26
N GLY A 307 3.61 -9.70 0.07
CA GLY A 307 3.47 -10.97 0.79
C GLY A 307 2.07 -11.56 0.64
N GLN A 308 1.06 -10.70 0.54
CA GLN A 308 -0.35 -11.08 0.41
C GLN A 308 -1.13 -10.10 -0.49
N GLY A 309 -2.17 -10.60 -1.15
CA GLY A 309 -3.20 -9.78 -1.81
C GLY A 309 -4.32 -9.42 -0.84
N LEU A 310 -5.36 -8.73 -1.32
CA LEU A 310 -6.54 -8.46 -0.48
C LEU A 310 -7.29 -9.76 -0.16
N GLU A 311 -7.83 -9.84 1.05
CA GLU A 311 -8.44 -11.08 1.57
C GLU A 311 -9.74 -11.45 0.86
N ASP A 312 -10.38 -10.50 0.18
CA ASP A 312 -11.56 -10.72 -0.67
C ASP A 312 -11.23 -11.32 -2.04
N GLY A 313 -9.94 -11.47 -2.37
CA GLY A 313 -9.47 -11.98 -3.67
C GLY A 313 -9.62 -10.99 -4.83
N SER A 314 -10.01 -9.74 -4.57
CA SER A 314 -10.16 -8.70 -5.59
C SER A 314 -8.83 -8.27 -6.20
N CYS A 315 -7.75 -8.35 -5.42
CA CYS A 315 -6.43 -7.85 -5.79
C CYS A 315 -5.35 -8.91 -5.50
N PRO A 316 -4.57 -9.34 -6.52
CA PRO A 316 -3.44 -10.24 -6.30
C PRO A 316 -2.31 -9.54 -5.51
N PRO A 317 -1.38 -10.30 -4.89
CA PRO A 317 -0.21 -9.73 -4.25
C PRO A 317 0.60 -8.86 -5.21
N PHE A 318 1.04 -7.69 -4.75
CA PHE A 318 1.83 -6.75 -5.54
C PHE A 318 2.98 -6.16 -4.71
N LYS A 319 4.23 -6.40 -5.13
CA LYS A 319 5.40 -5.81 -4.48
C LYS A 319 5.57 -4.36 -4.93
N HIS A 320 5.47 -3.44 -3.98
CA HIS A 320 5.70 -2.03 -4.24
C HIS A 320 7.20 -1.73 -4.41
N SER A 321 7.51 -0.65 -5.12
CA SER A 321 8.89 -0.19 -5.29
C SER A 321 9.42 0.47 -4.02
N ASP A 322 10.74 0.51 -3.84
CA ASP A 322 11.38 1.19 -2.70
C ASP A 322 11.01 2.69 -2.66
N LYS A 323 10.78 3.30 -3.84
CA LYS A 323 10.30 4.67 -3.96
C LYS A 323 8.92 4.87 -3.29
N ALA A 324 8.01 3.93 -3.50
CA ALA A 324 6.69 3.96 -2.86
C ALA A 324 6.81 3.74 -1.34
N ILE A 325 7.70 2.84 -0.90
CA ILE A 325 7.97 2.63 0.54
C ILE A 325 8.54 3.91 1.17
N GLN A 326 9.46 4.60 0.51
CA GLN A 326 10.01 5.86 1.00
C GLN A 326 8.96 6.97 1.06
N MET A 327 8.07 7.06 0.06
CA MET A 327 6.93 7.98 0.09
C MET A 327 6.01 7.70 1.28
N ILE A 328 5.76 6.42 1.57
CA ILE A 328 4.95 6.01 2.74
C ILE A 328 5.63 6.49 4.03
N LYS A 329 6.92 6.20 4.22
CA LYS A 329 7.69 6.61 5.40
C LYS A 329 7.75 8.13 5.58
N GLN A 330 7.78 8.89 4.48
CA GLN A 330 7.71 10.35 4.52
C GLN A 330 6.40 10.91 5.06
N ASN A 331 5.34 10.12 5.04
CA ASN A 331 4.02 10.48 5.54
C ASN A 331 3.72 9.83 6.91
N THR A 332 4.75 9.29 7.58
CA THR A 332 4.67 8.91 8.98
C THR A 332 4.39 10.15 9.82
N ILE A 333 3.39 10.03 10.70
CA ILE A 333 2.94 11.09 11.63
C ILE A 333 3.13 10.69 13.10
N GLY A 334 3.41 9.41 13.38
CA GLY A 334 3.70 8.93 14.72
C GLY A 334 4.05 7.45 14.73
N ARG A 335 4.21 6.87 15.92
CA ARG A 335 4.48 5.45 16.13
C ARG A 335 3.53 4.88 17.17
N ILE A 336 3.17 3.62 16.97
CA ILE A 336 2.52 2.82 18.00
C ILE A 336 3.59 2.48 19.03
N ASN A 337 3.24 2.53 20.32
CA ASN A 337 4.16 2.16 21.40
C ASN A 337 4.87 0.84 21.09
N ASN A 338 6.19 0.90 20.96
CA ASN A 338 7.00 -0.28 20.73
C ASN A 338 7.05 -1.09 22.03
N ILE A 339 6.48 -2.28 21.99
CA ILE A 339 6.80 -3.29 22.98
C ILE A 339 8.20 -3.78 22.64
N ASN A 340 9.19 -3.39 23.44
CA ASN A 340 10.57 -3.82 23.25
C ASN A 340 10.72 -5.25 23.80
N PHE A 341 10.55 -6.26 22.94
CA PHE A 341 10.95 -7.64 23.26
C PHE A 341 12.46 -7.85 23.20
N ILE A 342 13.14 -6.93 22.51
CA ILE A 342 14.58 -6.94 22.32
C ILE A 342 15.19 -5.96 23.33
N ILE A 343 16.02 -6.49 24.21
CA ILE A 343 16.88 -5.66 25.06
C ILE A 343 18.21 -5.50 24.31
N GLN A 344 18.59 -4.24 24.09
CA GLN A 344 19.91 -3.89 23.56
C GLN A 344 20.91 -3.84 24.72
N ASN A 345 22.07 -4.46 24.55
CA ASN A 345 23.17 -4.27 25.48
C ASN A 345 23.73 -2.83 25.33
N ASN A 346 23.69 -2.07 26.41
CA ASN A 346 23.69 -0.61 26.46
C ASN A 346 25.01 0.13 26.09
N SER A 347 25.98 -0.45 25.36
CA SER A 347 27.32 0.13 25.38
C SER A 347 28.09 0.36 24.08
N ILE A 348 27.63 -0.01 22.86
CA ILE A 348 28.49 0.17 21.67
C ILE A 348 27.73 0.66 20.42
N LEU A 349 28.35 1.66 19.79
CA LEU A 349 28.16 2.33 18.48
C LEU A 349 27.20 1.70 17.45
N GLN A 350 26.68 2.58 16.58
CA GLN A 350 25.73 2.43 15.46
C GLN A 350 26.02 1.32 14.42
N TYR A 351 26.40 0.11 14.82
CA TYR A 351 26.46 -1.04 13.91
C TYR A 351 25.05 -1.45 13.47
N ASN A 352 24.94 -2.09 12.32
CA ASN A 352 23.68 -2.60 11.80
C ASN A 352 23.17 -3.75 12.69
N THR A 353 22.53 -3.40 13.80
CA THR A 353 22.02 -4.33 14.83
C THR A 353 20.92 -5.26 14.33
N ASN A 354 20.49 -5.13 13.08
CA ASN A 354 19.46 -5.97 12.46
C ASN A 354 20.02 -7.17 11.69
N LEU A 355 21.34 -7.43 11.70
CA LEU A 355 21.90 -8.64 11.09
C LEU A 355 21.84 -9.81 12.08
N TRP A 356 21.25 -10.92 11.65
CA TRP A 356 21.08 -12.14 12.44
C TRP A 356 21.67 -13.33 11.68
N LYS A 357 22.25 -14.26 12.43
CA LYS A 357 22.80 -15.50 11.89
C LYS A 357 21.83 -16.64 12.11
N LEU A 358 21.53 -17.40 11.06
CA LEU A 358 20.76 -18.64 11.21
C LEU A 358 21.68 -19.72 11.81
N ILE A 359 21.41 -20.13 13.06
CA ILE A 359 22.26 -21.10 13.80
C ILE A 359 21.58 -22.46 13.97
N THR A 360 20.26 -22.49 14.07
CA THR A 360 19.50 -23.72 14.38
C THR A 360 18.46 -23.98 13.31
N ILE A 361 18.40 -25.22 12.80
CA ILE A 361 17.32 -25.69 11.93
C ILE A 361 16.86 -27.06 12.43
N ASN A 362 15.66 -27.13 12.97
CA ASN A 362 15.08 -28.39 13.45
C ASN A 362 13.83 -28.72 12.64
N GLN A 363 13.82 -29.85 11.96
CA GLN A 363 12.66 -30.27 11.16
C GLN A 363 11.52 -30.74 12.08
N ILE A 364 10.36 -30.09 11.98
CA ILE A 364 9.14 -30.47 12.72
C ILE A 364 8.33 -31.49 11.91
N SER A 365 8.23 -31.29 10.60
CA SER A 365 7.58 -32.21 9.66
C SER A 365 8.23 -32.14 8.28
N GLY A 366 7.75 -32.95 7.33
CA GLY A 366 8.30 -32.99 5.96
C GLY A 366 8.39 -31.63 5.26
N LYS A 367 7.54 -30.65 5.62
CA LYS A 367 7.54 -29.30 5.04
C LYS A 367 7.67 -28.17 6.05
N VAL A 368 7.82 -28.46 7.34
CA VAL A 368 7.83 -27.40 8.38
C VAL A 368 9.07 -27.57 9.22
N SER A 369 9.82 -26.48 9.38
CA SER A 369 11.01 -26.45 10.21
C SER A 369 10.97 -25.27 11.17
N TYR A 370 11.58 -25.49 12.33
CA TYR A 370 11.99 -24.47 13.27
C TYR A 370 13.32 -23.86 12.80
N PHE A 371 13.43 -22.54 12.90
CA PHE A 371 14.60 -21.74 12.57
C PHE A 371 14.94 -20.85 13.77
N GLY A 372 16.13 -21.04 14.32
CA GLY A 372 16.67 -20.25 15.42
C GLY A 372 17.74 -19.28 14.93
N PHE A 373 17.53 -17.98 15.18
CA PHE A 373 18.46 -16.94 14.77
C PHE A 373 19.15 -16.30 15.95
N ASP A 374 20.47 -16.18 15.88
CA ASP A 374 21.30 -15.54 16.89
C ASP A 374 21.68 -14.11 16.48
N ASN A 375 21.88 -13.26 17.47
CA ASN A 375 22.35 -11.89 17.33
C ASN A 375 23.19 -11.48 18.54
N GLU A 376 24.44 -11.14 18.29
CA GLU A 376 25.43 -10.82 19.32
C GLU A 376 25.02 -9.63 20.22
N PHE A 377 24.15 -8.75 19.72
CA PHE A 377 23.78 -7.50 20.39
C PHE A 377 22.36 -7.50 20.97
N ARG A 378 21.57 -8.55 20.73
CA ARG A 378 20.14 -8.57 21.03
C ARG A 378 19.76 -9.85 21.74
N LYS A 379 19.12 -9.69 22.90
CA LYS A 379 18.43 -10.80 23.60
C LYS A 379 16.94 -10.66 23.46
N ILE A 380 16.26 -11.79 23.37
CA ILE A 380 14.81 -11.84 23.21
C ILE A 380 14.20 -12.21 24.55
N SER A 381 13.23 -11.41 25.01
CA SER A 381 12.44 -11.81 26.17
C SER A 381 11.68 -13.10 25.84
N SER A 382 11.82 -14.09 26.70
CA SER A 382 11.15 -15.39 26.58
C SER A 382 9.66 -15.36 26.91
N GLN A 383 9.16 -14.23 27.44
CA GLN A 383 7.91 -14.12 28.15
C GLN A 383 7.01 -13.04 27.62
N LEU A 384 5.72 -13.33 27.70
CA LEU A 384 4.64 -12.45 27.33
C LEU A 384 3.76 -12.29 28.57
N THR A 385 3.75 -11.10 29.17
CA THR A 385 3.08 -10.80 30.43
C THR A 385 1.63 -10.34 30.25
N ASN A 386 1.25 -9.92 29.03
CA ASN A 386 -0.09 -9.39 28.76
C ASN A 386 -0.56 -9.60 27.30
N TYR A 387 -1.87 -9.40 27.07
CA TYR A 387 -2.53 -9.64 25.77
C TYR A 387 -2.05 -8.75 24.62
N ASN A 388 -1.46 -7.60 24.91
CA ASN A 388 -1.01 -6.66 23.88
C ASN A 388 0.29 -7.10 23.20
N GLN A 389 0.87 -8.21 23.64
CA GLN A 389 2.14 -8.71 23.16
C GLN A 389 2.00 -9.82 22.10
N PHE A 390 0.84 -10.46 21.97
CA PHE A 390 0.62 -11.56 21.04
C PHE A 390 0.40 -11.10 19.60
N GLY A 391 0.72 -11.97 18.64
CA GLY A 391 0.46 -11.77 17.20
C GLY A 391 1.48 -10.90 16.47
N ARG A 392 2.57 -10.52 17.13
CA ARG A 392 3.63 -9.71 16.52
C ARG A 392 4.45 -10.53 15.52
N TYR A 393 5.00 -9.86 14.53
CA TYR A 393 5.79 -10.50 13.47
C TYR A 393 7.14 -9.79 13.27
N TYR A 394 8.07 -10.51 12.63
CA TYR A 394 9.34 -9.95 12.16
C TYR A 394 9.38 -9.97 10.64
N GLN A 395 10.04 -8.98 10.05
CA GLN A 395 10.36 -8.94 8.63
C GLN A 395 11.74 -9.51 8.42
N LEU A 396 11.84 -10.49 7.52
CA LEU A 396 13.08 -11.12 7.15
C LEU A 396 13.43 -10.76 5.72
N LYS A 397 14.68 -10.37 5.52
CA LYS A 397 15.30 -10.11 4.23
C LYS A 397 16.64 -10.84 4.18
N VAL A 398 16.90 -11.53 3.08
CA VAL A 398 18.19 -12.18 2.86
C VAL A 398 19.25 -11.11 2.66
N HIS A 399 20.36 -11.19 3.41
CA HIS A 399 21.41 -10.17 3.31
C HIS A 399 22.17 -10.24 1.99
N SER A 400 22.56 -11.45 1.56
CA SER A 400 23.34 -11.67 0.33
C SER A 400 22.54 -11.54 -0.98
N ASN A 401 21.21 -11.68 -0.94
CA ASN A 401 20.39 -11.79 -2.14
C ASN A 401 19.13 -10.91 -2.10
N SER A 402 19.22 -9.74 -2.75
CA SER A 402 18.13 -8.77 -2.86
C SER A 402 16.97 -9.23 -3.74
N GLN A 403 17.13 -10.28 -4.55
CA GLN A 403 16.06 -10.84 -5.38
C GLN A 403 15.07 -11.66 -4.55
N VAL A 404 15.50 -12.20 -3.42
CA VAL A 404 14.59 -12.92 -2.51
C VAL A 404 13.68 -11.89 -1.84
N PRO A 405 12.35 -12.04 -1.95
CA PRO A 405 11.43 -11.03 -1.45
C PRO A 405 11.39 -11.04 0.07
N ILE A 406 11.17 -9.85 0.65
CA ILE A 406 10.94 -9.68 2.09
C ILE A 406 9.68 -10.44 2.49
N ARG A 407 9.72 -11.13 3.63
CA ARG A 407 8.57 -11.86 4.18
C ARG A 407 8.40 -11.60 5.67
N GLN A 408 7.15 -11.66 6.10
CA GLN A 408 6.78 -11.57 7.51
C GLN A 408 6.61 -12.97 8.11
N TYR A 409 7.14 -13.17 9.31
CA TYR A 409 6.93 -14.38 10.09
C TYR A 409 6.63 -14.01 11.54
N THR A 410 5.62 -14.66 12.11
CA THR A 410 5.31 -14.54 13.52
C THR A 410 6.45 -15.13 14.36
N CYS A 411 6.88 -14.40 15.39
CA CYS A 411 7.72 -14.97 16.43
C CYS A 411 6.88 -15.86 17.33
N ILE A 412 7.42 -17.02 17.71
CA ILE A 412 6.68 -18.02 18.48
C ILE A 412 7.53 -18.46 19.66
N LEU A 413 7.52 -17.63 20.69
CA LEU A 413 8.35 -17.82 21.88
C LEU A 413 8.04 -19.15 22.58
N SER A 414 6.78 -19.57 22.61
CA SER A 414 6.32 -20.83 23.21
C SER A 414 6.89 -22.09 22.55
N MET A 415 7.49 -21.94 21.35
CA MET A 415 8.14 -23.02 20.61
C MET A 415 9.67 -22.97 20.68
N ALA A 416 10.27 -21.99 21.36
CA ALA A 416 11.69 -22.00 21.67
C ALA A 416 12.04 -23.24 22.51
N PRO A 417 13.19 -23.90 22.29
CA PRO A 417 13.58 -25.12 22.99
C PRO A 417 13.47 -25.01 24.51
N GLU A 418 13.91 -23.89 25.09
CA GLU A 418 13.90 -23.65 26.52
C GLU A 418 12.47 -23.51 27.06
N ASN A 419 11.58 -22.85 26.32
CA ASN A 419 10.16 -22.72 26.68
C ASN A 419 9.41 -24.04 26.52
N VAL A 420 9.75 -24.85 25.51
CA VAL A 420 9.20 -26.21 25.36
C VAL A 420 9.62 -27.10 26.53
N GLN A 421 10.88 -27.02 26.98
CA GLN A 421 11.37 -27.77 28.14
C GLN A 421 10.67 -27.31 29.42
N TYR A 422 10.58 -26.01 29.66
CA TYR A 422 9.86 -25.45 30.80
C TYR A 422 8.39 -25.89 30.83
N ARG A 423 7.68 -25.82 29.70
CA ARG A 423 6.31 -26.31 29.60
C ARG A 423 6.21 -27.80 29.92
N LYS A 424 7.09 -28.64 29.37
CA LYS A 424 7.10 -30.09 29.70
C LYS A 424 7.27 -30.32 31.19
N TYR A 425 8.15 -29.56 31.84
CA TYR A 425 8.31 -29.61 33.29
C TYR A 425 7.03 -29.22 34.04
N LEU A 426 6.36 -28.12 33.66
CA LEU A 426 5.09 -27.72 34.26
C LEU A 426 3.99 -28.77 34.10
N LEU A 427 3.87 -29.36 32.90
CA LEU A 427 2.90 -30.41 32.61
C LEU A 427 3.14 -31.64 33.50
N ASN A 428 4.39 -32.13 33.54
CA ASN A 428 4.77 -33.29 34.36
C ASN A 428 4.55 -33.02 35.85
N LEU A 429 4.87 -31.80 36.30
CA LEU A 429 4.64 -31.40 37.68
C LEU A 429 3.16 -31.45 38.01
N ILE A 430 2.29 -30.81 37.22
CA ILE A 430 0.85 -30.85 37.45
C ILE A 430 0.33 -32.28 37.42
N ASP A 431 0.72 -33.10 36.44
CA ASP A 431 0.24 -34.49 36.37
C ASP A 431 0.65 -35.28 37.61
N THR A 432 1.90 -35.15 38.07
CA THR A 432 2.40 -35.83 39.28
C THR A 432 1.69 -35.32 40.54
N GLN A 433 1.52 -34.00 40.64
CA GLN A 433 0.92 -33.34 41.80
C GLN A 433 -0.60 -33.53 41.85
N LEU A 434 -1.27 -33.68 40.72
CA LEU A 434 -2.69 -34.04 40.72
C LEU A 434 -2.94 -35.37 41.45
N HIS A 435 -1.98 -36.30 41.41
CA HIS A 435 -2.04 -37.59 42.11
C HIS A 435 -1.43 -37.60 43.52
N ASN A 436 -0.49 -36.70 43.83
CA ASN A 436 0.19 -36.64 45.13
C ASN A 436 -0.38 -35.54 46.05
N LYS A 437 -0.22 -35.71 47.37
CA LYS A 437 -0.60 -34.69 48.37
C LYS A 437 0.52 -33.69 48.68
N GLU A 438 1.78 -34.07 48.45
CA GLU A 438 2.95 -33.28 48.84
C GLU A 438 3.52 -32.50 47.65
N TRP A 439 3.69 -31.19 47.86
CA TRP A 439 4.24 -30.26 46.89
C TRP A 439 5.79 -30.31 46.87
N VAL A 440 6.42 -30.03 45.72
CA VAL A 440 7.88 -30.04 45.57
C VAL A 440 8.46 -28.67 45.89
N ASP A 441 9.51 -28.57 46.70
CA ASP A 441 10.08 -27.28 47.13
C ASP A 441 10.93 -26.55 46.05
N HIS A 442 11.39 -27.26 45.01
CA HIS A 442 12.33 -26.71 44.02
C HIS A 442 11.69 -26.59 42.63
N PHE A 443 11.62 -25.35 42.11
CA PHE A 443 11.04 -25.02 40.80
C PHE A 443 12.10 -24.58 39.79
N HIS A 444 12.08 -25.22 38.63
CA HIS A 444 12.77 -24.68 37.47
C HIS A 444 12.04 -23.42 37.00
N GLN A 445 12.71 -22.28 37.04
CA GLN A 445 12.17 -21.03 36.52
C GLN A 445 12.28 -21.02 35.00
N GLN A 446 11.27 -20.45 34.33
CA GLN A 446 11.37 -20.14 32.92
C GLN A 446 12.55 -19.17 32.72
N PRO A 447 13.44 -19.41 31.74
CA PRO A 447 14.53 -18.48 31.47
C PRO A 447 13.94 -17.11 31.13
N LYS A 448 14.55 -16.01 31.58
CA LYS A 448 14.08 -14.64 31.28
C LYS A 448 14.33 -14.23 29.83
N TYR A 449 15.38 -14.78 29.22
CA TYR A 449 15.80 -14.46 27.87
C TYR A 449 16.06 -15.73 27.08
N LEU A 450 15.77 -15.68 25.78
CA LEU A 450 16.12 -16.71 24.82
C LEU A 450 17.46 -16.40 24.16
N ASN A 451 18.18 -17.45 23.79
CA ASN A 451 19.44 -17.33 23.07
C ASN A 451 19.23 -17.07 21.57
N GLU A 452 18.07 -17.44 21.04
CA GLU A 452 17.76 -17.32 19.61
C GLU A 452 16.33 -16.81 19.39
N LEU A 453 16.08 -16.21 18.22
CA LEU A 453 14.75 -15.85 17.72
C LEU A 453 14.06 -17.08 17.15
N PRO A 454 12.98 -17.58 17.77
CA PRO A 454 12.29 -18.77 17.30
C PRO A 454 11.29 -18.41 16.20
N LEU A 455 11.51 -18.93 15.00
CA LEU A 455 10.56 -18.86 13.88
C LEU A 455 10.22 -20.26 13.37
N ILE A 456 8.95 -20.50 13.04
CA ILE A 456 8.52 -21.74 12.37
C ILE A 456 8.05 -21.39 10.97
N ILE A 457 8.66 -22.03 9.96
CA ILE A 457 8.41 -21.71 8.56
C ILE A 457 8.05 -22.99 7.81
N LYS A 458 6.94 -22.93 7.05
CA LYS A 458 6.56 -23.98 6.10
C LYS A 458 7.22 -23.71 4.75
N LYS A 459 7.89 -24.72 4.20
CA LYS A 459 8.49 -24.72 2.87
C LYS A 459 7.39 -24.75 1.81
N TYR A 460 7.39 -23.74 0.94
CA TYR A 460 6.55 -23.69 -0.25
C TYR A 460 7.42 -23.76 -1.50
N ASP A 461 7.06 -24.64 -2.43
CA ASP A 461 7.77 -24.83 -3.69
C ASP A 461 7.49 -23.63 -4.60
N SER A 462 8.41 -22.66 -4.62
CA SER A 462 8.26 -21.41 -5.36
C SER A 462 9.62 -20.91 -5.83
N LYS A 463 9.75 -20.69 -7.14
CA LYS A 463 10.97 -20.15 -7.74
C LYS A 463 11.27 -18.79 -7.10
N ASN A 464 12.43 -18.67 -6.45
CA ASN A 464 12.87 -17.48 -5.70
C ASN A 464 12.01 -17.14 -4.47
N GLY A 465 11.22 -18.09 -3.95
CA GLY A 465 10.46 -17.87 -2.72
C GLY A 465 11.34 -17.92 -1.48
N PHE A 466 11.13 -16.98 -0.56
CA PHE A 466 11.86 -16.91 0.71
C PHE A 466 11.81 -18.23 1.49
N SER A 467 10.63 -18.84 1.61
CA SER A 467 10.47 -20.08 2.39
C SER A 467 11.28 -21.25 1.81
N GLN A 468 11.38 -21.37 0.50
CA GLN A 468 12.24 -22.36 -0.14
C GLN A 468 13.72 -22.03 0.07
N TYR A 469 14.09 -20.76 -0.12
CA TYR A 469 15.46 -20.28 0.04
C TYR A 469 16.00 -20.57 1.44
N ILE A 470 15.27 -20.22 2.50
CA ILE A 470 15.74 -20.43 3.88
C ILE A 470 15.90 -21.92 4.25
N HIS A 471 15.09 -22.80 3.66
CA HIS A 471 15.24 -24.26 3.87
C HIS A 471 16.46 -24.86 3.15
N GLN A 472 17.04 -24.14 2.19
CA GLN A 472 18.16 -24.62 1.36
C GLN A 472 19.50 -24.01 1.75
N ASN A 473 19.52 -22.86 2.43
CA ASN A 473 20.73 -22.09 2.72
C ASN A 473 20.96 -22.02 4.23
N GLN A 474 21.62 -23.05 4.75
CA GLN A 474 22.11 -23.08 6.14
C GLN A 474 23.26 -22.08 6.28
N TYR A 475 23.42 -21.46 7.45
CA TYR A 475 24.49 -20.48 7.76
C TYR A 475 24.41 -19.10 7.10
N GLU A 476 23.33 -18.81 6.38
CA GLU A 476 23.11 -17.49 5.77
C GLU A 476 22.83 -16.40 6.83
N GLN A 477 23.16 -15.14 6.50
CA GLN A 477 22.80 -13.98 7.30
C GLN A 477 21.51 -13.31 6.81
N TYR A 478 20.71 -12.85 7.76
CA TYR A 478 19.42 -12.24 7.48
C TYR A 478 19.33 -10.87 8.14
N GLU A 479 18.81 -9.89 7.41
CA GLU A 479 18.34 -8.64 7.98
C GLU A 479 16.95 -8.88 8.57
N ILE A 480 16.86 -8.90 9.91
CA ILE A 480 15.60 -9.14 10.64
C ILE A 480 15.19 -7.87 11.38
N MET A 481 14.03 -7.35 10.99
CA MET A 481 13.46 -6.12 11.52
C MET A 481 12.15 -6.40 12.27
N GLY A 482 11.90 -5.67 13.35
CA GLY A 482 10.71 -5.82 14.18
C GLY A 482 11.04 -5.87 15.68
N PRO A 483 10.07 -6.28 16.51
CA PRO A 483 8.76 -6.80 16.12
C PRO A 483 7.79 -5.72 15.63
N TYR A 484 6.95 -6.10 14.68
CA TYR A 484 5.98 -5.26 14.00
C TYR A 484 4.55 -5.81 14.11
N GLY A 485 3.60 -4.97 13.68
CA GLY A 485 2.18 -5.27 13.60
C GLY A 485 1.47 -4.97 14.91
N PRO A 486 0.17 -4.62 14.90
CA PRO A 486 -0.60 -4.46 16.12
C PRO A 486 -0.68 -5.77 16.90
N SER A 487 -1.07 -5.71 18.17
CA SER A 487 -1.41 -6.93 18.91
C SER A 487 -2.63 -7.61 18.28
N LEU A 488 -2.88 -8.86 18.65
CA LEU A 488 -4.14 -9.54 18.33
C LEU A 488 -5.40 -8.77 18.80
N SER A 489 -5.25 -7.69 19.59
CA SER A 489 -6.35 -6.84 20.03
C SER A 489 -7.45 -7.67 20.69
N LEU A 490 -7.03 -8.62 21.54
CA LEU A 490 -7.90 -9.54 22.25
C LEU A 490 -8.76 -8.75 23.25
N PRO A 491 -10.05 -9.07 23.38
CA PRO A 491 -10.88 -8.44 24.40
C PRO A 491 -10.51 -9.00 25.79
N ASN A 492 -10.66 -8.18 26.84
CA ASN A 492 -10.35 -8.58 28.22
C ASN A 492 -11.31 -9.66 28.77
N LYS A 493 -12.50 -9.77 28.18
CA LYS A 493 -13.55 -10.74 28.52
C LYS A 493 -14.40 -11.03 27.28
N GLY A 494 -15.17 -12.11 27.30
CA GLY A 494 -16.15 -12.41 26.25
C GLY A 494 -15.93 -13.76 25.59
N LYS A 495 -16.49 -13.94 24.39
CA LYS A 495 -16.34 -15.17 23.59
C LYS A 495 -15.71 -14.83 22.25
N ILE A 496 -14.62 -15.51 21.91
CA ILE A 496 -13.96 -15.36 20.60
C ILE A 496 -13.86 -16.69 19.87
N VAL A 497 -13.79 -16.61 18.55
CA VAL A 497 -13.51 -17.75 17.68
C VAL A 497 -12.18 -17.51 16.97
N ILE A 498 -11.29 -18.50 17.03
CA ILE A 498 -10.06 -18.53 16.23
C ILE A 498 -10.25 -19.59 15.15
N ILE A 499 -10.16 -19.19 13.88
CA ILE A 499 -10.32 -20.07 12.73
C ILE A 499 -9.00 -20.06 11.96
N CYS A 500 -8.25 -21.15 12.01
CA CYS A 500 -6.94 -21.22 11.40
C CYS A 500 -6.69 -22.47 10.58
N GLY A 501 -5.77 -22.36 9.61
CA GLY A 501 -5.40 -23.46 8.71
C GLY A 501 -3.89 -23.61 8.54
N GLY A 502 -3.35 -24.81 8.75
CA GLY A 502 -1.91 -25.09 8.63
C GLY A 502 -1.06 -24.17 9.50
N THR A 503 -0.11 -23.43 8.91
CA THR A 503 0.71 -22.44 9.63
C THR A 503 -0.06 -21.20 10.10
N GLY A 504 -1.36 -21.09 9.81
CA GLY A 504 -2.19 -20.02 10.39
C GLY A 504 -2.40 -20.16 11.91
N ILE A 505 -2.02 -21.28 12.53
CA ILE A 505 -2.04 -21.43 13.99
C ILE A 505 -0.94 -20.61 14.68
N LEU A 506 0.16 -20.33 13.98
CA LEU A 506 1.39 -19.78 14.55
C LEU A 506 1.19 -18.44 15.30
N PRO A 507 0.40 -17.46 14.79
CA PRO A 507 0.13 -16.22 15.53
C PRO A 507 -0.58 -16.39 16.87
N PHE A 508 -1.20 -17.55 17.10
CA PHE A 508 -1.97 -17.85 18.30
C PHE A 508 -1.26 -18.77 19.27
N LEU A 509 -0.15 -19.41 18.90
CA LEU A 509 0.51 -20.41 19.75
C LEU A 509 1.00 -19.83 21.07
N ASP A 510 1.61 -18.65 21.02
CA ASP A 510 2.07 -17.95 22.22
C ASP A 510 0.91 -17.57 23.14
N PHE A 511 -0.23 -17.18 22.57
CA PHE A 511 -1.45 -16.92 23.32
C PHE A 511 -2.05 -18.19 23.93
N LEU A 512 -2.07 -19.30 23.18
CA LEU A 512 -2.54 -20.60 23.67
C LEU A 512 -1.64 -21.16 24.78
N ASP A 513 -0.33 -20.92 24.69
CA ASP A 513 0.63 -21.29 25.73
C ASP A 513 0.42 -20.46 27.00
N PHE A 514 0.20 -19.15 26.85
CA PHE A 514 -0.16 -18.28 27.97
C PHE A 514 -1.44 -18.75 28.67
N LEU A 515 -2.46 -19.19 27.92
CA LEU A 515 -3.69 -19.74 28.50
C LEU A 515 -3.46 -21.06 29.22
N LEU A 516 -2.58 -21.92 28.70
CA LEU A 516 -2.21 -23.16 29.37
C LEU A 516 -1.53 -22.86 30.70
N GLN A 517 -0.59 -21.91 30.73
CA GLN A 517 0.07 -21.48 31.96
C GLN A 517 -0.91 -20.86 32.97
N SER A 518 -1.84 -20.01 32.49
CA SER A 518 -2.94 -19.46 33.29
C SER A 518 -3.81 -20.54 33.93
N MET A 519 -4.15 -21.59 33.17
CA MET A 519 -4.94 -22.71 33.64
C MET A 519 -4.21 -23.54 34.69
N ILE A 520 -2.92 -23.81 34.46
CA ILE A 520 -2.01 -24.46 35.42
C ILE A 520 -1.99 -23.66 36.73
N TYR A 521 -1.80 -22.34 36.65
CA TYR A 521 -1.83 -21.44 37.81
C TYR A 521 -3.15 -21.55 38.58
N GLN A 522 -4.30 -21.47 37.90
CA GLN A 522 -5.62 -21.55 38.55
C GLN A 522 -5.88 -22.91 39.22
N ILE A 523 -5.43 -24.00 38.61
CA ILE A 523 -5.53 -25.35 39.21
C ILE A 523 -4.71 -25.41 40.49
N VAL A 524 -3.49 -24.88 40.46
CA VAL A 524 -2.58 -24.87 41.61
C VAL A 524 -3.08 -23.95 42.71
N GLU A 525 -3.56 -22.75 42.38
CA GLU A 525 -4.17 -21.81 43.33
C GLU A 525 -5.36 -22.45 44.04
N LYS A 526 -6.25 -23.11 43.29
CA LYS A 526 -7.42 -23.79 43.84
C LYS A 526 -7.06 -24.96 44.76
N LYS A 527 -6.00 -25.72 44.45
CA LYS A 527 -5.64 -26.95 45.17
C LYS A 527 -4.66 -26.73 46.32
N TYR A 528 -3.70 -25.81 46.16
CA TYR A 528 -2.57 -25.60 47.08
C TYR A 528 -2.47 -24.17 47.63
N GLY A 529 -3.34 -23.26 47.18
CA GLY A 529 -3.37 -21.88 47.64
C GLY A 529 -2.48 -20.94 46.81
N LYS A 530 -2.73 -19.64 46.98
CA LYS A 530 -2.13 -18.57 46.18
C LYS A 530 -0.60 -18.49 46.29
N GLN A 531 -0.05 -18.66 47.49
CA GLN A 531 1.40 -18.58 47.72
C GLN A 531 2.18 -19.55 46.82
N ILE A 532 1.66 -20.76 46.66
CA ILE A 532 2.26 -21.79 45.82
C ILE A 532 2.07 -21.49 44.33
N ALA A 533 0.88 -21.00 43.96
CA ALA A 533 0.61 -20.59 42.58
C ALA A 533 1.51 -19.43 42.13
N ASP A 534 1.79 -18.47 43.01
CA ASP A 534 2.64 -17.31 42.71
C ASP A 534 4.09 -17.71 42.38
N ILE A 535 4.57 -18.86 42.87
CA ILE A 535 5.88 -19.43 42.47
C ILE A 535 5.90 -19.80 40.98
N LEU A 536 4.74 -20.18 40.41
CA LEU A 536 4.58 -20.47 38.98
C LEU A 536 4.37 -19.20 38.14
N ASN A 537 4.14 -18.05 38.78
CA ASN A 537 3.99 -16.76 38.11
C ASN A 537 5.07 -15.74 38.50
N PRO A 538 6.37 -16.06 38.33
CA PRO A 538 7.46 -15.19 38.80
C PRO A 538 7.58 -13.85 38.04
N PHE A 539 6.76 -13.63 37.01
CA PHE A 539 6.79 -12.43 36.15
C PHE A 539 5.48 -11.64 36.16
N GLU A 540 4.61 -11.92 37.13
CA GLU A 540 3.35 -11.19 37.32
C GLU A 540 2.45 -11.19 36.06
N CYS A 541 2.43 -12.31 35.33
CA CYS A 541 1.54 -12.51 34.21
C CYS A 541 0.09 -12.33 34.65
N GLN A 542 -0.69 -11.63 33.82
CA GLN A 542 -2.11 -11.35 34.11
C GLN A 542 -2.97 -12.58 33.77
N PHE A 543 -2.93 -13.62 34.62
CA PHE A 543 -3.57 -14.92 34.31
C PHE A 543 -5.09 -14.97 34.46
N HIS A 544 -5.76 -13.93 34.94
CA HIS A 544 -7.21 -13.94 35.10
C HIS A 544 -7.91 -13.42 33.84
N THR A 545 -8.53 -14.33 33.07
CA THR A 545 -9.42 -13.96 31.97
C THR A 545 -10.78 -14.61 32.08
N ASN A 546 -11.80 -13.82 31.76
CA ASN A 546 -13.15 -14.31 31.49
C ASN A 546 -13.34 -14.47 29.98
N LEU A 547 -12.31 -14.94 29.27
CA LEU A 547 -12.33 -15.11 27.83
C LEU A 547 -12.58 -16.58 27.48
N HIS A 548 -13.66 -16.83 26.75
CA HIS A 548 -13.97 -18.13 26.20
C HIS A 548 -13.50 -18.20 24.75
N ILE A 549 -12.76 -19.24 24.42
CA ILE A 549 -12.12 -19.38 23.12
C ILE A 549 -12.62 -20.64 22.45
N THR A 550 -13.11 -20.49 21.22
CA THR A 550 -13.37 -21.62 20.33
C THR A 550 -12.30 -21.64 19.23
N LEU A 551 -11.38 -22.61 19.29
CA LEU A 551 -10.37 -22.85 18.27
C LEU A 551 -10.90 -23.84 17.23
N ILE A 552 -11.00 -23.38 15.98
CA ILE A 552 -11.25 -24.21 14.81
C ILE A 552 -9.96 -24.31 14.02
N PHE A 553 -9.30 -25.46 14.09
CA PHE A 553 -8.02 -25.67 13.44
C PHE A 553 -8.14 -26.70 12.32
N ALA A 554 -7.79 -26.31 11.10
CA ALA A 554 -7.70 -27.21 9.95
C ALA A 554 -6.24 -27.59 9.66
N ALA A 555 -5.95 -28.90 9.67
CA ALA A 555 -4.65 -29.45 9.32
C ALA A 555 -4.80 -30.55 8.27
N ALA A 556 -3.78 -30.72 7.43
CA ALA A 556 -3.82 -31.73 6.37
C ALA A 556 -3.71 -33.16 6.93
N ASN A 557 -2.86 -33.35 7.94
CA ASN A 557 -2.53 -34.62 8.60
C ASN A 557 -2.03 -34.35 10.03
N LYS A 558 -1.81 -35.39 10.82
CA LYS A 558 -1.35 -35.26 12.21
C LYS A 558 0.01 -34.60 12.36
N SER A 559 0.92 -34.76 11.40
CA SER A 559 2.26 -34.16 11.47
C SER A 559 2.26 -32.64 11.25
N GLU A 560 1.16 -32.08 10.72
CA GLU A 560 0.94 -30.63 10.63
C GLU A 560 0.23 -30.04 11.87
N LEU A 561 0.01 -30.82 12.93
CA LEU A 561 -0.54 -30.35 14.21
C LEU A 561 0.53 -29.63 15.06
N ILE A 562 1.04 -28.52 14.52
CA ILE A 562 2.05 -27.68 15.16
C ILE A 562 1.49 -27.15 16.49
N GLY A 563 2.26 -27.26 17.58
CA GLY A 563 1.84 -26.82 18.92
C GLY A 563 0.86 -27.76 19.63
N SER A 564 0.71 -29.01 19.18
CA SER A 564 -0.15 -30.01 19.84
C SER A 564 0.18 -30.25 21.32
N ASN A 565 1.42 -30.06 21.72
CA ASN A 565 1.88 -30.05 23.10
C ASN A 565 1.43 -28.83 23.93
N ILE A 566 0.64 -27.91 23.35
CA ILE A 566 0.05 -26.76 24.02
C ILE A 566 -1.47 -26.95 24.13
N TYR A 567 -2.17 -27.05 22.99
CA TYR A 567 -3.64 -27.05 23.01
C TYR A 567 -4.29 -28.38 23.43
N PHE A 568 -3.60 -29.53 23.32
CA PHE A 568 -4.14 -30.78 23.88
C PHE A 568 -4.07 -30.82 25.41
N PRO A 569 -2.95 -30.46 26.06
CA PRO A 569 -2.94 -30.24 27.51
C PRO A 569 -3.98 -29.20 27.97
N LEU A 570 -4.14 -28.10 27.22
CA LEU A 570 -5.15 -27.09 27.52
C LEU A 570 -6.58 -27.68 27.53
N LEU A 571 -6.90 -28.54 26.55
CA LEU A 571 -8.18 -29.24 26.48
C LEU A 571 -8.36 -30.27 27.61
N HIS A 572 -7.28 -30.90 28.05
CA HIS A 572 -7.27 -31.87 29.12
C HIS A 572 -7.50 -31.20 30.49
N PHE A 573 -6.68 -30.20 30.83
CA PHE A 573 -6.67 -29.59 32.15
C PHE A 573 -7.88 -28.72 32.46
N GLN A 574 -8.56 -28.15 31.46
CA GLN A 574 -9.75 -27.34 31.75
C GLN A 574 -10.88 -28.14 32.43
N LYS A 575 -10.85 -29.47 32.33
CA LYS A 575 -11.80 -30.35 33.02
C LYS A 575 -11.66 -30.28 34.55
N GLN A 576 -10.52 -29.81 35.06
CA GLN A 576 -10.25 -29.62 36.49
C GLN A 576 -10.78 -28.27 37.03
N LEU A 577 -11.11 -27.34 36.12
CA LEU A 577 -11.69 -26.06 36.46
C LEU A 577 -13.21 -26.13 36.48
N SER A 578 -13.84 -25.25 37.27
CA SER A 578 -15.30 -25.13 37.33
C SER A 578 -15.90 -24.56 36.03
N GLN A 579 -15.12 -23.75 35.31
CA GLN A 579 -15.54 -23.10 34.08
C GLN A 579 -14.60 -23.51 32.94
N GLN A 580 -15.19 -24.04 31.87
CA GLN A 580 -14.46 -24.39 30.65
C GLN A 580 -14.36 -23.16 29.74
N CYS A 581 -13.15 -22.63 29.62
CA CYS A 581 -12.86 -21.44 28.81
C CYS A 581 -12.29 -21.78 27.43
N PHE A 582 -12.04 -23.05 27.10
CA PHE A 582 -11.44 -23.45 25.84
C PHE A 582 -12.23 -24.56 25.14
N LYS A 583 -12.57 -24.35 23.87
CA LYS A 583 -13.20 -25.37 23.03
C LYS A 583 -12.35 -25.54 21.79
N MET A 584 -12.11 -26.78 21.39
CA MET A 584 -11.38 -27.09 20.17
C MET A 584 -12.22 -27.95 19.22
N ILE A 585 -12.22 -27.56 17.95
CA ILE A 585 -12.78 -28.30 16.82
C ILE A 585 -11.64 -28.51 15.83
N LEU A 586 -11.26 -29.76 15.62
CA LEU A 586 -10.14 -30.13 14.78
C LEU A 586 -10.64 -30.66 13.43
N LYS A 587 -10.40 -29.90 12.37
CA LYS A 587 -10.65 -30.36 11.01
C LYS A 587 -9.45 -31.18 10.51
N LEU A 588 -9.57 -32.49 10.58
CA LEU A 588 -8.52 -33.45 10.24
C LEU A 588 -9.14 -34.72 9.64
N LYS A 589 -8.45 -35.34 8.67
CA LYS A 589 -8.90 -36.62 8.08
C LYS A 589 -8.77 -37.79 9.05
N GLU A 590 -7.69 -37.80 9.82
CA GLU A 590 -7.40 -38.81 10.82
C GLU A 590 -8.07 -38.45 12.15
N TRP A 591 -8.60 -39.45 12.84
CA TRP A 591 -9.20 -39.25 14.16
C TRP A 591 -8.12 -39.07 15.24
N THR A 592 -8.38 -38.18 16.18
CA THR A 592 -7.55 -37.91 17.36
C THR A 592 -8.41 -38.02 18.61
N GLU A 593 -7.94 -38.79 19.58
CA GLU A 593 -8.65 -39.01 20.84
C GLU A 593 -8.91 -37.70 21.59
N ASN A 594 -10.01 -37.66 22.34
CA ASN A 594 -10.35 -36.55 23.25
C ASN A 594 -10.57 -35.18 22.60
N VAL A 595 -10.63 -35.09 21.26
CA VAL A 595 -10.86 -33.84 20.52
C VAL A 595 -12.01 -34.02 19.54
N CYS A 596 -12.86 -32.99 19.38
CA CYS A 596 -13.91 -33.00 18.37
C CYS A 596 -13.30 -32.94 16.95
N CYS A 597 -13.15 -34.09 16.31
CA CYS A 597 -12.61 -34.22 14.96
C CYS A 597 -13.73 -34.15 13.92
N VAL A 598 -13.54 -33.32 12.89
CA VAL A 598 -14.53 -33.07 11.82
C VAL A 598 -13.88 -33.17 10.44
N ASN A 599 -14.56 -33.78 9.47
CA ASN A 599 -14.07 -33.83 8.07
C ASN A 599 -14.89 -32.91 7.14
N GLU A 600 -15.95 -32.29 7.65
CA GLU A 600 -16.89 -31.43 6.93
C GLU A 600 -16.20 -30.19 6.33
N ARG A 601 -16.62 -29.76 5.13
CA ARG A 601 -16.13 -28.50 4.55
C ARG A 601 -16.68 -27.31 5.34
N PHE A 602 -15.91 -26.22 5.39
CA PHE A 602 -16.40 -24.97 5.95
C PHE A 602 -17.53 -24.42 5.07
N ASN A 603 -18.74 -24.39 5.61
CA ASN A 603 -19.95 -23.84 5.01
C ASN A 603 -20.89 -23.34 6.13
N LYS A 604 -22.03 -22.72 5.80
CA LYS A 604 -22.96 -22.21 6.82
C LYS A 604 -23.41 -23.29 7.81
N VAL A 605 -23.71 -24.49 7.32
CA VAL A 605 -24.15 -25.63 8.12
C VAL A 605 -23.10 -26.05 9.14
N PHE A 606 -21.82 -26.07 8.74
CA PHE A 606 -20.70 -26.36 9.64
C PHE A 606 -20.65 -25.38 10.82
N PHE A 607 -20.70 -24.08 10.54
CA PHE A 607 -20.66 -23.06 11.59
C PHE A 607 -21.90 -23.12 12.48
N GLN A 608 -23.10 -23.27 11.92
CA GLN A 608 -24.32 -23.44 12.70
C GLN A 608 -24.26 -24.68 13.61
N LYS A 609 -23.74 -25.80 13.10
CA LYS A 609 -23.62 -27.05 13.85
C LYS A 609 -22.61 -26.97 14.99
N HIS A 610 -21.43 -26.43 14.76
CA HIS A 610 -20.32 -26.54 15.70
C HIS A 610 -20.12 -25.29 16.58
N ILE A 611 -20.51 -24.11 16.08
CA ILE A 611 -20.42 -22.82 16.79
C ILE A 611 -21.80 -22.41 17.34
N GLY A 612 -22.89 -22.75 16.66
CA GLY A 612 -24.24 -22.34 17.06
C GLY A 612 -24.56 -20.91 16.61
N PHE A 613 -25.23 -20.14 17.49
CA PHE A 613 -25.56 -18.73 17.22
C PHE A 613 -24.29 -17.88 17.19
N VAL A 614 -23.96 -17.29 16.04
CA VAL A 614 -22.73 -16.48 15.87
C VAL A 614 -22.78 -15.15 16.63
N SER A 615 -23.97 -14.63 16.94
CA SER A 615 -24.18 -13.37 17.66
C SER A 615 -23.72 -13.39 19.13
N GLN A 616 -23.39 -14.56 19.68
CA GLN A 616 -22.85 -14.68 21.04
C GLN A 616 -21.34 -14.42 21.12
N TYR A 617 -20.67 -14.28 19.97
CA TYR A 617 -19.23 -14.11 19.89
C TYR A 617 -18.89 -12.65 19.58
N ASP A 618 -17.93 -12.11 20.31
CA ASP A 618 -17.50 -10.72 20.19
C ASP A 618 -16.54 -10.52 19.02
N LYS A 619 -15.77 -11.56 18.65
CA LYS A 619 -14.76 -11.47 17.61
C LYS A 619 -14.43 -12.82 16.96
N PHE A 620 -14.10 -12.75 15.67
CA PHE A 620 -13.66 -13.88 14.84
C PHE A 620 -12.28 -13.58 14.27
N TYR A 621 -11.29 -14.40 14.64
CA TYR A 621 -9.94 -14.33 14.12
C TYR A 621 -9.74 -15.33 13.01
N ILE A 622 -9.20 -14.91 11.87
CA ILE A 622 -8.97 -15.76 10.71
C ILE A 622 -7.51 -15.68 10.30
N CYS A 623 -6.83 -16.83 10.24
CA CYS A 623 -5.47 -16.92 9.70
C CYS A 623 -5.30 -18.24 8.95
N GLY A 624 -5.05 -18.18 7.65
CA GLY A 624 -4.92 -19.39 6.84
C GLY A 624 -4.52 -19.12 5.40
N PRO A 625 -4.62 -20.13 4.52
CA PRO A 625 -4.35 -19.95 3.10
C PRO A 625 -5.33 -18.94 2.46
N PRO A 626 -4.96 -18.31 1.33
CA PRO A 626 -5.80 -17.29 0.69
C PRO A 626 -7.24 -17.74 0.41
N SER A 627 -7.44 -19.01 0.02
CA SER A 627 -8.78 -19.57 -0.22
C SER A 627 -9.65 -19.59 1.04
N MET A 628 -9.05 -19.84 2.21
CA MET A 628 -9.74 -19.79 3.50
C MET A 628 -10.06 -18.34 3.88
N ASN A 629 -9.11 -17.42 3.73
CA ASN A 629 -9.30 -16.00 4.03
C ASN A 629 -10.37 -15.35 3.15
N GLN A 630 -10.61 -15.88 1.93
CA GLN A 630 -11.71 -15.45 1.05
C GLN A 630 -13.06 -16.09 1.43
N THR A 631 -13.05 -17.39 1.75
CA THR A 631 -14.28 -18.15 1.92
C THR A 631 -14.96 -17.90 3.27
N ILE A 632 -14.17 -17.87 4.35
CA ILE A 632 -14.71 -17.80 5.71
C ILE A 632 -15.43 -16.50 6.02
N PRO A 633 -14.91 -15.31 5.68
CA PRO A 633 -15.63 -14.06 5.92
C PRO A 633 -16.98 -14.02 5.21
N ASN A 634 -17.06 -14.51 3.97
CA ASN A 634 -18.32 -14.58 3.23
C ASN A 634 -19.36 -15.49 3.92
N ILE A 635 -18.91 -16.61 4.50
CA ILE A 635 -19.78 -17.49 5.28
C ILE A 635 -20.26 -16.79 6.56
N LEU A 636 -19.35 -16.16 7.31
CA LEU A 636 -19.65 -15.45 8.56
C LEU A 636 -20.59 -14.26 8.34
N ASN A 637 -20.34 -13.45 7.31
CA ASN A 637 -21.23 -12.36 6.89
C ASN A 637 -22.62 -12.90 6.54
N GLY A 638 -22.67 -14.03 5.81
CA GLY A 638 -23.92 -14.72 5.49
C GLY A 638 -24.63 -15.36 6.68
N LEU A 639 -24.02 -15.36 7.87
CA LEU A 639 -24.59 -15.75 9.17
C LEU A 639 -24.88 -14.54 10.07
N GLY A 640 -24.63 -13.31 9.61
CA GLY A 640 -24.92 -12.07 10.33
C GLY A 640 -23.76 -11.47 11.13
N VAL A 641 -22.54 -12.04 11.03
CA VAL A 641 -21.34 -11.42 11.62
C VAL A 641 -21.00 -10.14 10.85
N GLN A 642 -20.68 -9.06 11.55
CA GLN A 642 -20.31 -7.79 10.92
C GLN A 642 -18.83 -7.83 10.49
N GLU A 643 -18.47 -7.12 9.41
CA GLU A 643 -17.10 -7.09 8.89
C GLU A 643 -16.08 -6.61 9.94
N GLN A 644 -16.50 -5.68 10.83
CA GLN A 644 -15.67 -5.15 11.91
C GLN A 644 -15.34 -6.16 13.03
N ASP A 645 -16.13 -7.23 13.15
CA ASP A 645 -15.91 -8.29 14.14
C ASP A 645 -15.03 -9.42 13.58
N ILE A 646 -14.68 -9.34 12.29
CA ILE A 646 -13.80 -10.28 11.59
C ILE A 646 -12.40 -9.69 11.49
N HIS A 647 -11.43 -10.33 12.14
CA HIS A 647 -10.05 -9.90 12.18
C HIS A 647 -9.13 -10.88 11.44
N PHE A 648 -8.45 -10.38 10.41
CA PHE A 648 -7.45 -11.14 9.66
C PHE A 648 -6.08 -10.98 10.31
N VAL A 649 -5.54 -12.08 10.83
CA VAL A 649 -4.21 -12.11 11.45
C VAL A 649 -3.14 -12.35 10.39
#